data_AF-A0A4Y4M345-F1
#
_entry.id   AF-A0A4Y4M345-F1
#
_cell.length_a   1.000
_cell.length_b   1.000
_cell.length_c   1.000
_cell.angle_alpha   90.00
_cell.angle_beta   90.00
_cell.angle_gamma   90.00
#
_symmetry.space_group_name_H-M   'P 1'
#
loop_
_entity.id
_entity.type
_entity.pdbx_description
1 polymer ?
#
loop_
_entity_poly.entity_id
_entity_poly.type
_entity_poly.pdbx_seq_one_letter_code
_entity_poly.pdbx_strand_id
1 'polypeptide(L)'
;MAILVSSNFYSQINISATAGTATGTYTTLKGAFDAINAGTHQGAITISVTASTTETATASLNASGGTASYTSVVLKPATGVTATISGDIASAPLVRIQGSNITLDGSNAASGTTRDLTLTNTSVTAPQVLTFIAASAAAANTNITVKNLNIVNGINTSSAFIMYDGATTPTGGFFNNVTIQNNSVKKAYIGIYLLAATAAGNGGNTLVTGNDLSTSGTDAIRLCGIYAQGTDGVTVSNNTIGNFETTNAEIKRGIWFATATVNSSITSNTITNLGYTGTSTGGASGITVTSGNTGASAVANINVSGNTISNFTSSGTGTLFAGIYAAGTLTTGITINNNKINGIKNTNTSGYGAQGIYLATTSLTSNTLVANNVVSGVAGYGYATTGGVNDNGNGIIITAGGGYKLYYNTVVMNVSQTVAGRPSALNITSGVTGAGGIDVRNNLFVNTQTQAGDRYAIYAGAASSVFSTINYNNFYSSGTNLGYIGGAAKATLTDIQAGFGGNVNSLNVLPVFVSATDFHLSATGNAALDNKGTPVAEVTLDADGNTRNAVTPDLGSFEFTATVLAANEAAKKNTVSIYPNPVVDYLYINNDSRIKDVELYNASGQRILSEIINAEKGSVDMRRAPAGVYIVKVNGEKGSQSLKVIKK
;
A
#
# COMPACT_ATOMS: atom_id res chain seq x y z
N MET A 1 55.44 -50.33 2.94
CA MET A 1 55.38 -48.90 2.52
C MET A 1 54.02 -48.38 2.96
N ALA A 2 53.94 -47.72 4.12
CA ALA A 2 52.70 -47.12 4.60
C ALA A 2 52.53 -45.77 3.92
N ILE A 3 51.52 -45.63 3.06
CA ILE A 3 51.14 -44.35 2.48
C ILE A 3 50.38 -43.59 3.57
N LEU A 4 51.07 -42.68 4.27
CA LEU A 4 50.39 -41.64 5.04
C LEU A 4 49.72 -40.70 4.02
N VAL A 5 48.41 -40.84 3.86
CA VAL A 5 47.61 -39.83 3.18
C VAL A 5 47.45 -38.69 4.17
N SER A 6 48.23 -37.62 4.02
CA SER A 6 47.99 -36.37 4.75
C SER A 6 46.69 -35.75 4.22
N SER A 7 45.59 -35.96 4.92
CA SER A 7 44.36 -35.18 4.70
C SER A 7 44.62 -33.75 5.18
N ASN A 8 44.92 -32.85 4.25
CA ASN A 8 44.95 -31.42 4.55
C ASN A 8 43.52 -30.98 4.92
N PHE A 9 43.24 -30.89 6.22
CA PHE A 9 42.04 -30.22 6.71
C PHE A 9 42.24 -28.71 6.49
N TYR A 10 41.74 -28.19 5.38
CA TYR A 10 41.69 -26.75 5.16
C TYR A 10 40.74 -26.14 6.18
N SER A 11 41.21 -25.15 6.95
CA SER A 11 40.34 -24.39 7.84
C SER A 11 39.29 -23.64 7.03
N GLN A 12 38.03 -23.81 7.39
CA GLN A 12 36.90 -23.17 6.72
C GLN A 12 36.51 -21.82 7.33
N ILE A 13 37.00 -21.53 8.54
CA ILE A 13 36.72 -20.30 9.27
C ILE A 13 38.04 -19.69 9.74
N ASN A 14 38.27 -18.42 9.40
CA ASN A 14 39.41 -17.63 9.87
C ASN A 14 38.92 -16.52 10.79
N ILE A 15 39.65 -16.26 11.88
CA ILE A 15 39.39 -15.16 12.81
C ILE A 15 40.52 -14.13 12.73
N SER A 16 40.16 -12.84 12.78
CA SER A 16 41.03 -11.72 13.12
C SER A 16 40.43 -10.97 14.30
N ALA A 17 41.24 -10.66 15.32
CA ALA A 17 40.83 -10.01 16.55
C ALA A 17 41.80 -8.89 16.95
N THR A 18 41.31 -7.82 17.59
CA THR A 18 42.16 -6.70 18.03
C THR A 18 42.76 -6.88 19.41
N ALA A 19 42.30 -7.87 20.19
CA ALA A 19 42.82 -8.22 21.49
C ALA A 19 42.77 -9.74 21.72
N GLY A 20 43.47 -10.23 22.75
CA GLY A 20 43.67 -11.66 22.97
C GLY A 20 44.58 -12.25 21.88
N THR A 21 44.24 -13.45 21.39
CA THR A 21 44.92 -14.07 20.25
C THR A 21 44.44 -13.42 18.96
N ALA A 22 45.33 -12.72 18.25
CA ALA A 22 44.96 -11.87 17.12
C ALA A 22 44.42 -12.65 15.90
N THR A 23 44.84 -13.90 15.70
CA THR A 23 44.38 -14.73 14.57
C THR A 23 44.05 -16.15 15.02
N GLY A 24 43.14 -16.82 14.32
CA GLY A 24 42.77 -18.20 14.60
C GLY A 24 42.13 -18.86 13.38
N THR A 25 42.19 -20.19 13.32
CA THR A 25 41.58 -20.97 12.25
C THR A 25 40.77 -22.12 12.83
N TYR A 26 39.59 -22.36 12.28
CA TYR A 26 38.63 -23.34 12.79
C TYR A 26 37.95 -24.07 11.63
N THR A 27 37.49 -25.29 11.90
CA THR A 27 36.78 -26.10 10.91
C THR A 27 35.28 -25.85 10.88
N THR A 28 34.74 -25.18 11.90
CA THR A 28 33.30 -24.87 12.04
C THR A 28 33.11 -23.50 12.68
N LEU A 29 31.92 -22.91 12.46
CA LEU A 29 31.54 -21.66 13.13
C LEU A 29 31.40 -21.88 14.64
N LYS A 30 30.89 -23.04 15.06
CA LYS A 30 30.85 -23.38 16.49
C LYS A 30 32.23 -23.36 17.12
N GLY A 31 33.25 -23.95 16.48
CA GLY A 31 34.62 -23.94 17.01
C GLY A 31 35.16 -22.52 17.19
N ALA A 32 34.89 -21.65 16.23
CA ALA A 32 35.21 -20.22 16.31
C ALA A 32 34.48 -19.53 17.49
N PHE A 33 33.18 -19.78 17.66
CA PHE A 33 32.42 -19.22 18.79
C PHE A 33 32.85 -19.76 20.14
N ASP A 34 33.17 -21.06 20.26
CA ASP A 34 33.66 -21.66 21.50
C ASP A 34 34.96 -20.97 21.96
N ALA A 35 35.87 -20.67 21.03
CA ALA A 35 37.11 -19.95 21.32
C ALA A 35 36.87 -18.49 21.73
N ILE A 36 35.92 -17.79 21.09
CA ILE A 36 35.53 -16.43 21.51
C ILE A 36 34.92 -16.47 22.92
N ASN A 37 34.03 -17.43 23.19
CA ASN A 37 33.38 -17.60 24.50
C ASN A 37 34.38 -17.93 25.62
N ALA A 38 35.47 -18.63 25.29
CA ALA A 38 36.57 -18.92 26.19
C ALA A 38 37.54 -17.74 26.39
N GLY A 39 37.34 -16.62 25.71
CA GLY A 39 38.20 -15.43 25.80
C GLY A 39 39.49 -15.52 24.99
N THR A 40 39.61 -16.51 24.08
CA THR A 40 40.79 -16.66 23.22
C THR A 40 40.94 -15.49 22.25
N HIS A 41 39.84 -15.04 21.66
CA HIS A 41 39.78 -13.88 20.77
C HIS A 41 38.95 -12.78 21.43
N GLN A 42 39.48 -11.55 21.48
CA GLN A 42 38.89 -10.45 22.22
C GLN A 42 38.89 -9.14 21.40
N GLY A 43 38.23 -8.11 21.92
CA GLY A 43 38.15 -6.80 21.25
C GLY A 43 37.22 -6.84 20.04
N ALA A 44 37.57 -6.18 18.95
CA ALA A 44 36.81 -6.27 17.70
C ALA A 44 37.22 -7.54 16.95
N ILE A 45 36.24 -8.36 16.57
CA ILE A 45 36.45 -9.69 15.99
C ILE A 45 35.80 -9.75 14.62
N THR A 46 36.56 -10.22 13.62
CA THR A 46 36.06 -10.57 12.29
C THR A 46 36.23 -12.06 12.06
N ILE A 47 35.12 -12.73 11.74
CA ILE A 47 35.04 -14.13 11.36
C ILE A 47 34.81 -14.17 9.84
N SER A 48 35.79 -14.71 9.12
CA SER A 48 35.79 -14.84 7.67
C SER A 48 35.55 -16.31 7.28
N VAL A 49 34.44 -16.56 6.56
CA VAL A 49 34.10 -17.89 6.04
C VAL A 49 34.83 -18.11 4.72
N THR A 50 35.78 -19.03 4.70
CA THR A 50 36.62 -19.34 3.52
C THR A 50 36.11 -20.52 2.71
N ALA A 51 35.28 -21.37 3.32
CA ALA A 51 34.60 -22.50 2.68
C ALA A 51 33.34 -22.91 3.47
N SER A 52 32.50 -23.76 2.88
CA SER A 52 31.31 -24.30 3.55
C SER A 52 31.66 -25.16 4.78
N THR A 53 30.84 -25.09 5.83
CA THR A 53 30.97 -25.89 7.05
C THR A 53 29.68 -26.62 7.39
N THR A 54 29.80 -27.65 8.24
CA THR A 54 28.67 -28.35 8.83
C THR A 54 28.82 -28.37 10.34
N GLU A 55 27.83 -27.81 11.02
CA GLU A 55 27.71 -27.81 12.48
C GLU A 55 27.02 -29.11 12.93
N THR A 56 27.56 -29.75 13.97
CA THR A 56 26.97 -30.95 14.60
C THR A 56 26.14 -30.62 15.84
N ALA A 57 26.18 -29.37 16.28
CA ALA A 57 25.42 -28.80 17.40
C ALA A 57 25.25 -27.30 17.16
N THR A 58 24.34 -26.63 17.87
CA THR A 58 24.18 -25.18 17.75
C THR A 58 25.49 -24.43 17.96
N ALA A 59 25.87 -23.60 16.98
CA ALA A 59 26.91 -22.60 17.14
C ALA A 59 26.37 -21.45 18.01
N SER A 60 26.79 -21.40 19.28
CA SER A 60 26.31 -20.39 20.24
C SER A 60 27.39 -19.35 20.58
N LEU A 61 27.12 -18.08 20.34
CA LEU A 61 27.93 -16.95 20.80
C LEU A 61 27.31 -16.37 22.08
N ASN A 62 28.08 -16.31 23.16
CA ASN A 62 27.65 -15.73 24.43
C ASN A 62 27.71 -14.20 24.37
N ALA A 63 26.93 -13.53 25.23
CA ALA A 63 27.07 -12.10 25.43
C ALA A 63 28.49 -11.75 25.89
N SER A 64 29.02 -10.62 25.43
CA SER A 64 30.24 -10.04 26.00
C SER A 64 29.99 -9.67 27.47
N GLY A 65 30.87 -10.12 28.36
CA GLY A 65 30.72 -10.04 29.80
C GLY A 65 31.19 -11.33 30.46
N GLY A 66 32.27 -11.27 31.23
CA GLY A 66 32.94 -12.46 31.78
C GLY A 66 34.07 -12.94 30.86
N THR A 67 34.10 -14.23 30.52
CA THR A 67 35.16 -14.81 29.67
C THR A 67 35.05 -14.37 28.22
N ALA A 68 33.84 -14.30 27.67
CA ALA A 68 33.60 -13.67 26.37
C ALA A 68 33.82 -12.16 26.51
N SER A 69 34.80 -11.61 25.80
CA SER A 69 35.21 -10.21 25.92
C SER A 69 35.47 -9.60 24.54
N TYR A 70 34.40 -9.21 23.86
CA TYR A 70 34.46 -8.56 22.55
C TYR A 70 33.73 -7.22 22.57
N THR A 71 34.19 -6.29 21.72
CA THR A 71 33.52 -5.00 21.47
C THR A 71 32.58 -5.09 20.26
N SER A 72 32.91 -5.94 19.28
CA SER A 72 32.07 -6.26 18.13
C SER A 72 32.44 -7.62 17.53
N VAL A 73 31.49 -8.27 16.88
CA VAL A 73 31.72 -9.48 16.08
C VAL A 73 31.10 -9.29 14.70
N VAL A 74 31.90 -9.46 13.66
CA VAL A 74 31.46 -9.49 12.26
C VAL A 74 31.63 -10.91 11.71
N LEU A 75 30.57 -11.50 11.14
CA LEU A 75 30.64 -12.74 10.35
C LEU A 75 30.37 -12.41 8.89
N LYS A 76 31.30 -12.72 7.99
CA LYS A 76 31.10 -12.61 6.53
C LYS A 76 31.88 -13.67 5.75
N PRO A 77 31.49 -13.99 4.50
CA PRO A 77 32.33 -14.78 3.61
C PRO A 77 33.56 -13.97 3.17
N ALA A 78 34.67 -14.67 2.95
CA ALA A 78 35.88 -14.10 2.38
C ALA A 78 35.63 -13.62 0.94
N THR A 79 36.41 -12.66 0.46
CA THR A 79 36.26 -12.12 -0.90
C THR A 79 36.24 -13.22 -1.95
N GLY A 80 35.23 -13.21 -2.84
CA GLY A 80 35.07 -14.19 -3.91
C GLY A 80 34.57 -15.57 -3.44
N VAL A 81 34.26 -15.75 -2.15
CA VAL A 81 33.72 -16.99 -1.61
C VAL A 81 32.20 -16.95 -1.58
N THR A 82 31.57 -18.01 -2.07
CA THR A 82 30.17 -18.35 -1.80
C THR A 82 30.17 -19.60 -0.93
N ALA A 83 29.59 -19.53 0.26
CA ALA A 83 29.69 -20.59 1.26
C ALA A 83 28.35 -20.91 1.91
N THR A 84 28.24 -22.12 2.46
CA THR A 84 27.10 -22.57 3.26
C THR A 84 27.58 -23.02 4.63
N ILE A 85 26.98 -22.48 5.68
CA ILE A 85 27.05 -23.04 7.04
C ILE A 85 25.76 -23.84 7.22
N SER A 86 25.92 -25.15 7.37
CA SER A 86 24.82 -26.12 7.40
C SER A 86 24.79 -26.89 8.72
N GLY A 87 23.69 -27.57 9.03
CA GLY A 87 23.63 -28.53 10.13
C GLY A 87 22.25 -29.19 10.23
N ASP A 88 22.20 -30.45 10.66
CA ASP A 88 20.96 -31.15 10.97
C ASP A 88 20.67 -31.01 12.48
N ILE A 89 20.15 -29.85 12.87
CA ILE A 89 19.97 -29.48 14.28
C ILE A 89 18.48 -29.56 14.64
N ALA A 90 18.07 -30.69 15.22
CA ALA A 90 16.70 -30.92 15.65
C ALA A 90 16.32 -30.07 16.88
N SER A 91 15.15 -29.42 16.82
CA SER A 91 14.56 -28.65 17.91
C SER A 91 15.45 -27.56 18.51
N ALA A 92 16.41 -27.05 17.73
CA ALA A 92 17.33 -25.99 18.13
C ALA A 92 17.83 -25.19 16.92
N PRO A 93 18.33 -23.96 17.12
CA PRO A 93 18.88 -23.17 16.05
C PRO A 93 20.24 -23.69 15.58
N LEU A 94 20.54 -23.47 14.30
CA LEU A 94 21.90 -23.62 13.77
C LEU A 94 22.86 -22.62 14.45
N VAL A 95 22.44 -21.35 14.51
CA VAL A 95 23.19 -20.23 15.09
C VAL A 95 22.38 -19.56 16.19
N ARG A 96 22.96 -19.48 17.40
CA ARG A 96 22.41 -18.74 18.54
C ARG A 96 23.33 -17.59 18.92
N ILE A 97 22.78 -16.39 19.03
CA ILE A 97 23.51 -15.20 19.44
C ILE A 97 22.87 -14.62 20.70
N GLN A 98 23.67 -14.42 21.75
CA GLN A 98 23.18 -13.93 23.04
C GLN A 98 23.65 -12.50 23.37
N GLY A 99 24.43 -11.87 22.48
CA GLY A 99 25.06 -10.58 22.75
C GLY A 99 24.75 -9.49 21.73
N SER A 100 25.19 -8.28 22.09
CA SER A 100 25.10 -7.05 21.30
C SER A 100 26.32 -6.82 20.40
N ASN A 101 26.26 -5.82 19.52
CA ASN A 101 27.35 -5.41 18.60
C ASN A 101 27.73 -6.50 17.58
N ILE A 102 26.72 -7.08 16.94
CA ILE A 102 26.87 -8.22 16.03
C ILE A 102 26.50 -7.82 14.62
N THR A 103 27.37 -8.12 13.65
CA THR A 103 27.06 -8.00 12.23
C THR A 103 27.20 -9.35 11.55
N LEU A 104 26.11 -9.86 10.98
CA LEU A 104 26.13 -11.00 10.06
C LEU A 104 25.89 -10.45 8.65
N ASP A 105 26.91 -10.51 7.80
CA ASP A 105 26.87 -9.97 6.44
C ASP A 105 27.18 -11.09 5.44
N GLY A 106 26.19 -11.47 4.64
CA GLY A 106 26.37 -12.51 3.63
C GLY A 106 27.05 -12.06 2.33
N SER A 107 27.40 -10.78 2.17
CA SER A 107 28.14 -10.30 1.00
C SER A 107 29.62 -10.65 1.12
N ASN A 108 30.21 -11.21 0.06
CA ASN A 108 31.66 -11.44 -0.01
C ASN A 108 32.44 -10.18 -0.42
N ALA A 109 31.80 -9.20 -1.06
CA ALA A 109 32.40 -7.92 -1.41
C ALA A 109 32.37 -6.92 -0.24
N ALA A 110 33.32 -5.97 -0.24
CA ALA A 110 33.28 -4.82 0.66
C ALA A 110 32.09 -3.93 0.30
N SER A 111 31.22 -3.66 1.27
CA SER A 111 29.97 -2.90 1.07
C SER A 111 29.04 -3.47 -0.01
N GLY A 112 29.18 -4.75 -0.35
CA GLY A 112 28.31 -5.40 -1.32
C GLY A 112 26.92 -5.73 -0.77
N THR A 113 26.04 -6.09 -1.70
CA THR A 113 24.63 -6.47 -1.44
C THR A 113 24.31 -7.89 -1.93
N THR A 114 25.33 -8.66 -2.32
CA THR A 114 25.20 -10.04 -2.79
C THR A 114 24.94 -10.99 -1.63
N ARG A 115 24.21 -12.09 -1.89
CA ARG A 115 23.86 -13.09 -0.88
C ARG A 115 24.74 -14.34 -0.98
N ASP A 116 26.03 -14.19 -0.70
CA ASP A 116 27.04 -15.23 -0.89
C ASP A 116 27.16 -16.22 0.27
N LEU A 117 26.58 -15.90 1.43
CA LEU A 117 26.54 -16.79 2.59
C LEU A 117 25.13 -17.35 2.80
N THR A 118 25.04 -18.67 2.83
CA THR A 118 23.83 -19.40 3.20
C THR A 118 23.95 -19.98 4.61
N LEU A 119 22.98 -19.70 5.46
CA LEU A 119 22.78 -20.38 6.74
C LEU A 119 21.60 -21.34 6.59
N THR A 120 21.81 -22.63 6.83
CA THR A 120 20.74 -23.62 6.68
C THR A 120 20.73 -24.69 7.77
N ASN A 121 19.58 -24.84 8.41
CA ASN A 121 19.32 -25.96 9.30
C ASN A 121 18.50 -27.00 8.52
N THR A 122 19.10 -28.12 8.15
CA THR A 122 18.47 -29.14 7.30
C THR A 122 17.51 -30.06 8.04
N SER A 123 17.40 -29.92 9.36
CA SER A 123 16.49 -30.74 10.18
C SER A 123 15.04 -30.64 9.70
N VAL A 124 14.36 -31.78 9.77
CA VAL A 124 12.91 -31.90 9.56
C VAL A 124 12.13 -31.83 10.89
N THR A 125 12.83 -31.77 12.02
CA THR A 125 12.27 -31.73 13.37
C THR A 125 12.50 -30.36 13.96
N ALA A 126 11.46 -29.52 13.93
CA ALA A 126 11.43 -28.16 14.50
C ALA A 126 12.69 -27.31 14.23
N PRO A 127 13.14 -27.14 12.97
CA PRO A 127 14.38 -26.44 12.66
C PRO A 127 14.26 -24.93 12.91
N GLN A 128 15.35 -24.34 13.40
CA GLN A 128 15.54 -22.89 13.43
C GLN A 128 16.91 -22.59 12.82
N VAL A 129 17.07 -21.45 12.15
CA VAL A 129 18.37 -21.09 11.55
C VAL A 129 19.11 -20.11 12.46
N LEU A 130 18.49 -18.97 12.74
CA LEU A 130 19.14 -17.87 13.46
C LEU A 130 18.23 -17.38 14.58
N THR A 131 18.70 -17.52 15.81
CA THR A 131 17.98 -17.08 17.00
C THR A 131 18.82 -16.11 17.81
N PHE A 132 18.24 -14.96 18.15
CA PHE A 132 18.79 -14.01 19.10
C PHE A 132 18.04 -14.12 20.42
N ILE A 133 18.77 -14.27 21.52
CA ILE A 133 18.22 -14.39 22.87
C ILE A 133 18.88 -13.34 23.74
N ALA A 134 18.10 -12.43 24.32
CA ALA A 134 18.64 -11.50 25.30
C ALA A 134 18.84 -12.23 26.63
N ALA A 135 19.92 -11.94 27.36
CA ALA A 135 20.15 -12.56 28.66
C ALA A 135 19.23 -12.01 29.77
N SER A 136 18.79 -10.75 29.64
CA SER A 136 17.81 -10.08 30.52
C SER A 136 17.35 -8.74 29.95
N ALA A 137 16.36 -8.11 30.58
CA ALA A 137 15.91 -6.75 30.25
C ALA A 137 17.03 -5.69 30.36
N ALA A 138 17.90 -5.79 31.37
CA ALA A 138 19.03 -4.88 31.56
C ALA A 138 20.13 -5.06 30.50
N ALA A 139 20.14 -6.22 29.84
CA ALA A 139 21.09 -6.60 28.80
C ALA A 139 20.37 -6.80 27.47
N ALA A 140 19.48 -5.86 27.11
CA ALA A 140 18.80 -5.88 25.82
C ALA A 140 19.82 -6.02 24.68
N ASN A 141 19.54 -6.93 23.75
CA ASN A 141 20.38 -7.12 22.58
C ASN A 141 20.28 -5.89 21.67
N THR A 142 21.40 -5.21 21.44
CA THR A 142 21.46 -3.97 20.68
C THR A 142 22.58 -3.92 19.67
N ASN A 143 22.48 -3.01 18.71
CA ASN A 143 23.46 -2.81 17.64
C ASN A 143 23.70 -4.12 16.87
N ILE A 144 22.61 -4.68 16.32
CA ILE A 144 22.63 -5.93 15.56
C ILE A 144 22.32 -5.60 14.10
N THR A 145 23.14 -6.11 13.18
CA THR A 145 22.87 -6.07 11.74
C THR A 145 22.90 -7.48 11.19
N VAL A 146 21.82 -7.89 10.53
CA VAL A 146 21.73 -9.15 9.79
C VAL A 146 21.35 -8.80 8.37
N LYS A 147 22.31 -8.92 7.45
CA LYS A 147 22.11 -8.50 6.08
C LYS A 147 22.71 -9.44 5.05
N ASN A 148 22.14 -9.39 3.85
CA ASN A 148 22.66 -10.07 2.68
C ASN A 148 22.76 -11.60 2.85
N LEU A 149 21.98 -12.25 3.72
CA LEU A 149 22.06 -13.70 3.92
C LEU A 149 21.00 -14.45 3.12
N ASN A 150 21.28 -15.72 2.80
CA ASN A 150 20.23 -16.72 2.58
C ASN A 150 19.99 -17.48 3.88
N ILE A 151 18.74 -17.50 4.36
CA ILE A 151 18.33 -18.13 5.62
C ILE A 151 17.27 -19.19 5.28
N VAL A 152 17.63 -20.47 5.42
CA VAL A 152 16.81 -21.58 4.89
C VAL A 152 16.65 -22.69 5.91
N ASN A 153 15.42 -22.92 6.36
CA ASN A 153 15.08 -24.08 7.19
C ASN A 153 14.96 -25.36 6.33
N GLY A 154 14.96 -26.53 6.98
CA GLY A 154 14.82 -27.85 6.36
C GLY A 154 13.37 -28.20 6.05
N ILE A 155 12.44 -27.65 6.84
CA ILE A 155 10.99 -27.73 6.66
C ILE A 155 10.29 -26.47 7.22
N ASN A 156 9.12 -26.13 6.68
CA ASN A 156 8.35 -24.94 7.05
C ASN A 156 7.43 -25.10 8.28
N THR A 157 7.80 -26.00 9.21
CA THR A 157 7.06 -26.22 10.47
C THR A 157 7.60 -25.40 11.64
N SER A 158 8.67 -24.62 11.44
CA SER A 158 9.26 -23.75 12.46
C SER A 158 9.80 -22.46 11.84
N SER A 159 9.96 -21.44 12.68
CA SER A 159 10.42 -20.11 12.24
C SER A 159 11.92 -20.12 11.92
N ALA A 160 12.35 -19.36 10.92
CA ALA A 160 13.74 -19.37 10.46
C ALA A 160 14.61 -18.34 11.18
N PHE A 161 14.14 -17.09 11.27
CA PHE A 161 14.77 -16.00 12.00
C PHE A 161 13.91 -15.62 13.20
N ILE A 162 14.50 -15.60 14.40
CA ILE A 162 13.75 -15.37 15.65
C ILE A 162 14.51 -14.42 16.57
N MET A 163 13.81 -13.44 17.15
CA MET A 163 14.29 -12.64 18.29
C MET A 163 13.27 -12.72 19.42
N TYR A 164 13.64 -13.36 20.53
CA TYR A 164 12.79 -13.53 21.72
C TYR A 164 13.66 -13.87 22.96
N ASP A 165 13.06 -14.08 24.14
CA ASP A 165 13.78 -14.59 25.33
C ASP A 165 13.19 -15.93 25.81
N GLY A 166 14.04 -16.89 26.17
CA GLY A 166 13.61 -18.15 26.80
C GLY A 166 14.26 -19.43 26.23
N ALA A 167 14.58 -20.36 27.15
CA ALA A 167 15.21 -21.65 26.84
C ALA A 167 14.21 -22.76 26.42
N THR A 168 12.93 -22.67 26.81
CA THR A 168 11.94 -23.75 26.64
C THR A 168 10.56 -23.31 26.17
N THR A 169 10.14 -22.08 26.47
CA THR A 169 8.89 -21.47 25.98
C THR A 169 9.17 -20.04 25.53
N PRO A 170 8.70 -19.60 24.35
CA PRO A 170 8.95 -18.24 23.90
C PRO A 170 8.34 -17.22 24.86
N THR A 171 9.22 -16.46 25.51
CA THR A 171 8.86 -15.26 26.28
C THR A 171 9.30 -14.04 25.47
N GLY A 172 8.65 -12.90 25.66
CA GLY A 172 9.06 -11.68 24.99
C GLY A 172 10.50 -11.32 25.33
N GLY A 173 11.34 -11.08 24.33
CA GLY A 173 12.73 -10.68 24.51
C GLY A 173 12.94 -9.17 24.57
N PHE A 174 14.16 -8.77 24.92
CA PHE A 174 14.57 -7.37 24.97
C PHE A 174 15.61 -7.10 23.89
N PHE A 175 15.27 -6.25 22.92
CA PHE A 175 16.16 -5.90 21.83
C PHE A 175 15.84 -4.52 21.27
N ASN A 176 16.85 -3.79 20.82
CA ASN A 176 16.73 -2.46 20.22
C ASN A 176 17.79 -2.27 19.14
N ASN A 177 17.64 -1.28 18.26
CA ASN A 177 18.64 -0.93 17.25
C ASN A 177 19.08 -2.15 16.41
N VAL A 178 18.11 -2.84 15.82
CA VAL A 178 18.32 -4.05 15.02
C VAL A 178 18.04 -3.74 13.55
N THR A 179 18.94 -4.09 12.64
CA THR A 179 18.71 -4.01 11.19
C THR A 179 18.68 -5.40 10.59
N ILE A 180 17.57 -5.77 9.94
CA ILE A 180 17.39 -7.01 9.18
C ILE A 180 17.17 -6.60 7.73
N GLN A 181 18.21 -6.68 6.90
CA GLN A 181 18.22 -6.05 5.58
C GLN A 181 18.63 -6.97 4.43
N ASN A 182 17.90 -6.96 3.33
CA ASN A 182 18.30 -7.64 2.10
C ASN A 182 18.63 -9.13 2.30
N ASN A 183 17.90 -9.82 3.19
CA ASN A 183 18.02 -11.27 3.35
C ASN A 183 17.00 -12.00 2.47
N SER A 184 17.34 -13.21 2.03
CA SER A 184 16.37 -14.19 1.50
C SER A 184 15.98 -15.14 2.62
N VAL A 185 14.71 -15.22 2.98
CA VAL A 185 14.22 -16.15 4.02
C VAL A 185 13.26 -17.15 3.40
N LYS A 186 13.54 -18.44 3.58
CA LYS A 186 12.83 -19.54 2.92
C LYS A 186 12.44 -20.65 3.88
N LYS A 187 11.40 -21.38 3.50
CA LYS A 187 10.97 -22.65 4.11
C LYS A 187 10.71 -22.53 5.60
N ALA A 188 9.95 -21.52 6.01
CA ALA A 188 9.69 -21.24 7.43
C ALA A 188 8.19 -21.22 7.74
N TYR A 189 7.83 -21.54 8.99
CA TYR A 189 6.47 -21.31 9.49
C TYR A 189 6.20 -19.81 9.61
N ILE A 190 7.08 -19.10 10.31
CA ILE A 190 7.21 -17.64 10.27
C ILE A 190 8.59 -17.31 9.73
N GLY A 191 8.68 -16.44 8.71
CA GLY A 191 9.95 -16.03 8.14
C GLY A 191 10.83 -15.28 9.15
N ILE A 192 10.36 -14.11 9.56
CA ILE A 192 11.00 -13.23 10.55
C ILE A 192 10.05 -13.06 11.73
N TYR A 193 10.45 -13.57 12.90
CA TYR A 193 9.64 -13.54 14.12
C TYR A 193 10.29 -12.65 15.20
N LEU A 194 9.71 -11.47 15.40
CA LEU A 194 10.12 -10.50 16.43
C LEU A 194 9.13 -10.54 17.59
N LEU A 195 9.51 -11.21 18.68
CA LEU A 195 8.70 -11.31 19.90
C LEU A 195 9.38 -10.54 21.03
N ALA A 196 8.93 -9.30 21.25
CA ALA A 196 9.44 -8.44 22.31
C ALA A 196 8.59 -8.57 23.59
N ALA A 197 9.24 -8.41 24.74
CA ALA A 197 8.54 -8.13 25.99
C ALA A 197 7.85 -6.78 25.89
N THR A 198 6.59 -6.70 26.31
CA THR A 198 5.84 -5.44 26.30
C THR A 198 6.43 -4.45 27.30
N ALA A 199 7.20 -3.50 26.80
CA ALA A 199 7.80 -2.42 27.56
C ALA A 199 8.02 -1.21 26.66
N ALA A 200 7.87 0.00 27.21
CA ALA A 200 8.10 1.24 26.47
C ALA A 200 9.53 1.27 25.91
N GLY A 201 9.65 1.63 24.63
CA GLY A 201 10.91 1.69 23.87
C GLY A 201 11.52 0.34 23.48
N ASN A 202 11.02 -0.81 23.94
CA ASN A 202 11.59 -2.12 23.59
C ASN A 202 11.22 -2.51 22.15
N GLY A 203 12.20 -2.88 21.34
CA GLY A 203 12.05 -3.05 19.90
C GLY A 203 12.35 -1.76 19.11
N GLY A 204 12.66 -0.66 19.80
CA GLY A 204 12.90 0.65 19.20
C GLY A 204 14.05 0.62 18.20
N ASN A 205 13.91 1.39 17.12
CA ASN A 205 14.86 1.46 16.00
C ASN A 205 15.13 0.10 15.34
N THR A 206 14.18 -0.85 15.42
CA THR A 206 14.28 -2.09 14.64
C THR A 206 13.79 -1.85 13.22
N LEU A 207 14.63 -2.14 12.24
CA LEU A 207 14.36 -1.99 10.82
C LEU A 207 14.38 -3.35 10.12
N VAL A 208 13.24 -3.77 9.56
CA VAL A 208 13.14 -4.95 8.70
C VAL A 208 12.91 -4.47 7.28
N THR A 209 13.97 -4.46 6.45
CA THR A 209 13.89 -3.79 5.14
C THR A 209 14.53 -4.52 3.96
N GLY A 210 13.91 -4.43 2.78
CA GLY A 210 14.49 -4.99 1.55
C GLY A 210 14.62 -6.52 1.54
N ASN A 211 14.00 -7.24 2.48
CA ASN A 211 14.09 -8.69 2.54
C ASN A 211 13.15 -9.33 1.51
N ASP A 212 13.55 -10.52 1.04
CA ASP A 212 12.78 -11.35 0.13
C ASP A 212 12.29 -12.62 0.84
N LEU A 213 10.98 -12.73 0.96
CA LEU A 213 10.23 -13.83 1.57
C LEU A 213 9.21 -14.38 0.55
N SER A 214 9.53 -14.33 -0.74
CA SER A 214 8.60 -14.61 -1.84
C SER A 214 8.90 -15.89 -2.62
N THR A 215 9.80 -16.75 -2.12
CA THR A 215 10.09 -18.03 -2.79
C THR A 215 8.86 -18.95 -2.74
N SER A 216 8.53 -19.60 -3.86
CA SER A 216 7.36 -20.49 -4.00
C SER A 216 7.70 -21.98 -3.80
N GLY A 217 6.68 -22.84 -3.88
CA GLY A 217 6.86 -24.29 -3.89
C GLY A 217 7.28 -24.85 -2.52
N THR A 218 8.20 -25.82 -2.51
CA THR A 218 8.68 -26.46 -1.27
C THR A 218 9.45 -25.52 -0.34
N ASP A 219 9.89 -24.38 -0.86
CA ASP A 219 10.64 -23.36 -0.13
C ASP A 219 9.73 -22.21 0.37
N ALA A 220 8.42 -22.32 0.14
CA ALA A 220 7.47 -21.31 0.56
C ALA A 220 7.38 -21.17 2.08
N ILE A 221 7.12 -19.93 2.50
CA ILE A 221 6.67 -19.63 3.86
C ILE A 221 5.26 -20.21 4.05
N ARG A 222 4.98 -20.68 5.28
CA ARG A 222 3.69 -21.29 5.59
C ARG A 222 2.65 -20.32 6.16
N LEU A 223 2.91 -19.76 7.34
CA LEU A 223 1.90 -18.98 8.07
C LEU A 223 2.11 -17.47 7.93
N CYS A 224 3.30 -16.96 8.27
CA CYS A 224 3.54 -15.53 8.38
C CYS A 224 4.89 -15.12 7.80
N GLY A 225 4.94 -14.03 7.04
CA GLY A 225 6.19 -13.50 6.50
C GLY A 225 6.99 -12.83 7.60
N ILE A 226 6.45 -11.70 8.09
CA ILE A 226 7.07 -10.89 9.14
C ILE A 226 6.06 -10.71 10.28
N TYR A 227 6.44 -11.12 11.48
CA TYR A 227 5.63 -10.99 12.68
C TYR A 227 6.35 -10.11 13.70
N ALA A 228 5.64 -9.13 14.26
CA ALA A 228 6.09 -8.32 15.38
C ALA A 228 5.03 -8.32 16.49
N GLN A 229 5.46 -8.45 17.75
CA GLN A 229 4.60 -8.38 18.93
C GLN A 229 5.37 -7.75 20.08
N GLY A 230 4.70 -6.90 20.87
CA GLY A 230 5.28 -6.25 22.05
C GLY A 230 6.32 -5.17 21.73
N THR A 231 6.53 -4.86 20.45
CA THR A 231 7.56 -3.93 19.98
C THR A 231 7.06 -2.48 19.98
N ASP A 232 7.89 -1.55 20.41
CA ASP A 232 7.66 -0.11 20.38
C ASP A 232 8.66 0.54 19.41
N GLY A 233 8.21 0.97 18.23
CA GLY A 233 9.08 1.64 17.25
C GLY A 233 9.70 0.76 16.16
N VAL A 234 9.08 -0.36 15.77
CA VAL A 234 9.57 -1.19 14.65
C VAL A 234 9.11 -0.63 13.30
N THR A 235 10.00 -0.67 12.30
CA THR A 235 9.72 -0.30 10.91
C THR A 235 9.91 -1.52 10.00
N VAL A 236 8.86 -1.90 9.28
CA VAL A 236 8.89 -2.95 8.26
C VAL A 236 8.69 -2.32 6.89
N SER A 237 9.73 -2.26 6.07
CA SER A 237 9.68 -1.49 4.83
C SER A 237 10.34 -2.13 3.61
N ASN A 238 9.85 -1.86 2.41
CA ASN A 238 10.50 -2.31 1.16
C ASN A 238 10.73 -3.84 1.05
N ASN A 239 9.99 -4.66 1.79
CA ASN A 239 10.12 -6.12 1.71
C ASN A 239 9.26 -6.68 0.57
N THR A 240 9.73 -7.75 -0.06
CA THR A 240 8.97 -8.55 -1.03
C THR A 240 8.51 -9.84 -0.35
N ILE A 241 7.21 -10.03 -0.22
CA ILE A 241 6.61 -11.14 0.55
C ILE A 241 5.56 -11.81 -0.34
N GLY A 242 5.53 -13.14 -0.41
CA GLY A 242 4.48 -13.79 -1.16
C GLY A 242 4.69 -15.27 -1.42
N ASN A 243 3.83 -15.82 -2.27
CA ASN A 243 3.91 -17.21 -2.72
C ASN A 243 3.94 -18.23 -1.56
N PHE A 244 3.16 -17.97 -0.51
CA PHE A 244 3.07 -18.90 0.60
C PHE A 244 2.50 -20.23 0.11
N GLU A 245 2.75 -21.30 0.84
CA GLU A 245 2.06 -22.57 0.59
C GLU A 245 0.54 -22.35 0.62
N THR A 246 -0.25 -23.17 -0.07
CA THR A 246 -1.70 -22.94 -0.21
C THR A 246 -2.55 -24.14 0.21
N THR A 247 -1.95 -25.10 0.89
CA THR A 247 -2.55 -26.41 1.19
C THR A 247 -2.93 -26.59 2.65
N ASN A 248 -2.26 -25.92 3.59
CA ASN A 248 -2.66 -25.93 4.99
C ASN A 248 -3.80 -24.92 5.24
N ALA A 249 -4.80 -25.35 6.02
CA ALA A 249 -6.00 -24.60 6.36
C ALA A 249 -5.73 -23.55 7.46
N GLU A 250 -4.86 -22.59 7.15
CA GLU A 250 -4.43 -21.53 8.05
C GLU A 250 -4.77 -20.15 7.46
N ILE A 251 -4.85 -19.15 8.32
CA ILE A 251 -4.99 -17.74 7.90
C ILE A 251 -3.58 -17.19 7.70
N LYS A 252 -3.19 -17.10 6.43
CA LYS A 252 -1.83 -16.68 6.03
C LYS A 252 -1.68 -15.17 6.18
N ARG A 253 -0.51 -14.69 6.60
CA ARG A 253 -0.27 -13.27 6.86
C ARG A 253 1.03 -12.82 6.23
N GLY A 254 0.99 -11.81 5.34
CA GLY A 254 2.23 -11.24 4.81
C GLY A 254 3.03 -10.58 5.94
N ILE A 255 2.41 -9.60 6.59
CA ILE A 255 2.95 -8.88 7.75
C ILE A 255 1.92 -8.87 8.87
N TRP A 256 2.34 -9.11 10.10
CA TRP A 256 1.48 -9.06 11.27
C TRP A 256 2.11 -8.24 12.40
N PHE A 257 1.51 -7.09 12.71
CA PHE A 257 1.71 -6.38 13.97
C PHE A 257 0.66 -6.85 14.96
N ALA A 258 1.09 -7.72 15.87
CA ALA A 258 0.27 -8.36 16.88
C ALA A 258 0.28 -7.57 18.19
N THR A 259 -0.23 -8.20 19.25
CA THR A 259 -0.52 -7.54 20.53
C THR A 259 0.67 -6.69 21.05
N ALA A 260 0.39 -5.51 21.58
CA ALA A 260 1.32 -4.53 22.10
C ALA A 260 2.40 -4.02 21.11
N THR A 261 2.24 -4.21 19.80
CA THR A 261 3.08 -3.48 18.82
C THR A 261 2.58 -2.05 18.70
N VAL A 262 3.42 -1.07 19.04
CA VAL A 262 3.06 0.36 19.09
C VAL A 262 4.11 1.25 18.42
N ASN A 263 3.74 2.49 18.04
CA ASN A 263 4.60 3.49 17.40
C ASN A 263 5.37 2.96 16.17
N SER A 264 4.75 2.04 15.43
CA SER A 264 5.43 1.21 14.44
C SER A 264 4.87 1.46 13.04
N SER A 265 5.64 1.11 12.01
CA SER A 265 5.25 1.37 10.62
C SER A 265 5.44 0.17 9.69
N ILE A 266 4.53 0.03 8.73
CA ILE A 266 4.56 -0.93 7.64
C ILE A 266 4.48 -0.13 6.33
N THR A 267 5.62 0.06 5.66
CA THR A 267 5.71 1.00 4.54
C THR A 267 6.34 0.44 3.27
N SER A 268 5.78 0.76 2.11
CA SER A 268 6.40 0.42 0.82
C SER A 268 6.70 -1.07 0.60
N ASN A 269 5.97 -1.98 1.25
CA ASN A 269 6.15 -3.42 1.05
C ASN A 269 5.34 -3.90 -0.17
N THR A 270 5.85 -4.93 -0.84
CA THR A 270 5.14 -5.64 -1.91
C THR A 270 4.71 -7.02 -1.40
N ILE A 271 3.40 -7.27 -1.33
CA ILE A 271 2.82 -8.51 -0.83
C ILE A 271 1.96 -9.16 -1.90
N THR A 272 2.28 -10.38 -2.33
CA THR A 272 1.61 -11.02 -3.46
C THR A 272 1.29 -12.49 -3.23
N ASN A 273 0.31 -13.02 -3.97
CA ASN A 273 0.09 -14.47 -4.11
C ASN A 273 -0.10 -15.21 -2.78
N LEU A 274 -0.89 -14.64 -1.86
CA LEU A 274 -1.32 -15.33 -0.64
C LEU A 274 -2.69 -16.00 -0.87
N GLY A 275 -2.90 -17.17 -0.28
CA GLY A 275 -4.10 -17.92 -0.60
C GLY A 275 -4.28 -19.27 0.08
N TYR A 276 -5.36 -19.94 -0.26
CA TYR A 276 -5.66 -21.30 0.17
C TYR A 276 -6.50 -22.01 -0.90
N THR A 277 -6.12 -23.23 -1.24
CA THR A 277 -6.70 -24.00 -2.36
C THR A 277 -7.68 -25.10 -1.92
N GLY A 278 -7.83 -25.31 -0.62
CA GLY A 278 -8.82 -26.26 -0.07
C GLY A 278 -10.15 -25.57 0.30
N THR A 279 -11.03 -26.32 0.97
CA THR A 279 -12.39 -25.89 1.32
C THR A 279 -12.63 -25.73 2.83
N SER A 280 -11.61 -25.96 3.67
CA SER A 280 -11.67 -25.73 5.12
C SER A 280 -11.43 -24.25 5.49
N THR A 281 -11.13 -23.97 6.76
CA THR A 281 -11.03 -22.61 7.35
C THR A 281 -9.82 -21.77 6.91
N GLY A 282 -9.18 -22.10 5.79
CA GLY A 282 -8.03 -21.34 5.28
C GLY A 282 -8.42 -19.96 4.78
N GLY A 283 -7.50 -19.00 4.91
CA GLY A 283 -7.69 -17.60 4.53
C GLY A 283 -6.35 -16.88 4.37
N ALA A 284 -6.39 -15.56 4.18
CA ALA A 284 -5.19 -14.75 4.00
C ALA A 284 -5.42 -13.29 4.36
N SER A 285 -4.39 -12.62 4.85
CA SER A 285 -4.32 -11.17 5.00
C SER A 285 -2.96 -10.67 4.56
N GLY A 286 -2.91 -9.59 3.79
CA GLY A 286 -1.62 -9.02 3.35
C GLY A 286 -0.94 -8.38 4.54
N ILE A 287 -1.63 -7.42 5.15
CA ILE A 287 -1.21 -6.73 6.37
C ILE A 287 -2.26 -6.94 7.45
N THR A 288 -1.85 -7.45 8.60
CA THR A 288 -2.68 -7.59 9.80
C THR A 288 -2.16 -6.70 10.91
N VAL A 289 -3.02 -5.81 11.43
CA VAL A 289 -2.76 -5.00 12.62
C VAL A 289 -3.78 -5.40 13.67
N THR A 290 -3.32 -6.06 14.72
CA THR A 290 -4.10 -6.43 15.90
C THR A 290 -3.36 -6.00 17.17
N SER A 291 -2.80 -4.79 17.12
CA SER A 291 -1.90 -4.29 18.15
C SER A 291 -2.51 -4.30 19.54
N GLY A 292 -3.74 -3.85 19.76
CA GLY A 292 -4.33 -3.85 21.11
C GLY A 292 -3.56 -3.02 22.16
N ASN A 293 -4.27 -2.36 23.06
CA ASN A 293 -3.65 -1.35 23.94
C ASN A 293 -3.22 -1.96 25.29
N THR A 294 -2.34 -2.97 25.28
CA THR A 294 -1.79 -3.55 26.51
C THR A 294 -0.41 -2.97 26.83
N GLY A 295 -0.31 -2.20 27.91
CA GLY A 295 0.90 -1.98 28.71
C GLY A 295 1.91 -0.92 28.25
N ALA A 296 2.40 -0.95 27.00
CA ALA A 296 3.52 -0.09 26.58
C ALA A 296 3.11 1.34 26.17
N SER A 297 1.91 1.50 25.58
CA SER A 297 1.33 2.79 25.20
C SER A 297 -0.19 2.72 25.24
N ALA A 298 -0.84 3.85 25.55
CA ALA A 298 -2.30 3.98 25.53
C ALA A 298 -2.90 4.09 24.13
N VAL A 299 -2.07 4.24 23.09
CA VAL A 299 -2.45 4.31 21.67
C VAL A 299 -1.47 3.48 20.85
N ALA A 300 -1.97 2.72 19.86
CA ALA A 300 -1.11 1.87 19.04
C ALA A 300 -0.22 2.70 18.09
N ASN A 301 -0.75 3.78 17.50
CA ASN A 301 0.02 4.68 16.64
C ASN A 301 0.75 3.93 15.50
N ILE A 302 -0.02 3.24 14.65
CA ILE A 302 0.50 2.40 13.58
C ILE A 302 0.30 3.08 12.24
N ASN A 303 1.37 3.23 11.46
CA ASN A 303 1.29 3.73 10.09
C ASN A 303 1.44 2.59 9.07
N VAL A 304 0.42 2.41 8.22
CA VAL A 304 0.40 1.45 7.12
C VAL A 304 0.30 2.23 5.82
N SER A 305 1.42 2.44 5.12
CA SER A 305 1.43 3.33 3.95
C SER A 305 2.30 2.94 2.77
N GLY A 306 1.85 3.24 1.55
CA GLY A 306 2.65 2.99 0.34
C GLY A 306 2.79 1.51 -0.04
N ASN A 307 2.05 0.60 0.60
CA ASN A 307 2.19 -0.83 0.33
C ASN A 307 1.43 -1.23 -0.94
N THR A 308 2.00 -2.16 -1.71
CA THR A 308 1.34 -2.81 -2.85
C THR A 308 0.94 -4.22 -2.48
N ILE A 309 -0.35 -4.52 -2.49
CA ILE A 309 -0.91 -5.82 -2.09
C ILE A 309 -1.73 -6.37 -3.26
N SER A 310 -1.39 -7.56 -3.77
CA SER A 310 -2.12 -8.09 -4.92
C SER A 310 -2.16 -9.59 -5.10
N ASN A 311 -3.06 -10.04 -5.98
CA ASN A 311 -3.16 -11.41 -6.48
C ASN A 311 -3.44 -12.45 -5.39
N PHE A 312 -4.37 -12.18 -4.50
CA PHE A 312 -4.78 -13.15 -3.49
C PHE A 312 -5.92 -14.00 -3.99
N THR A 313 -5.85 -15.31 -3.77
CA THR A 313 -6.94 -16.23 -4.13
C THR A 313 -7.15 -17.29 -3.07
N SER A 314 -8.38 -17.44 -2.60
CA SER A 314 -8.76 -18.50 -1.67
C SER A 314 -10.03 -19.21 -2.15
N SER A 315 -10.17 -20.48 -1.81
CA SER A 315 -11.43 -21.24 -1.87
C SER A 315 -11.89 -21.68 -0.47
N GLY A 316 -11.26 -21.16 0.59
CA GLY A 316 -11.56 -21.51 1.98
C GLY A 316 -12.71 -20.75 2.61
N THR A 317 -13.10 -21.24 3.78
CA THR A 317 -14.16 -20.72 4.65
C THR A 317 -13.62 -19.85 5.80
N GLY A 318 -12.32 -19.50 5.76
CA GLY A 318 -11.69 -18.67 6.78
C GLY A 318 -12.40 -17.34 6.94
N THR A 319 -12.61 -16.91 8.19
CA THR A 319 -13.31 -15.66 8.53
C THR A 319 -12.54 -14.41 8.14
N LEU A 320 -11.26 -14.55 7.77
CA LEU A 320 -10.41 -13.46 7.32
C LEU A 320 -9.82 -13.76 5.94
N PHE A 321 -10.26 -12.95 4.96
CA PHE A 321 -9.65 -12.90 3.64
C PHE A 321 -9.59 -11.44 3.15
N ALA A 322 -8.45 -10.78 3.34
CA ALA A 322 -8.32 -9.34 3.13
C ALA A 322 -6.97 -8.89 2.54
N GLY A 323 -6.93 -7.72 1.91
CA GLY A 323 -5.67 -7.03 1.62
C GLY A 323 -5.04 -6.47 2.90
N ILE A 324 -5.79 -5.59 3.59
CA ILE A 324 -5.41 -5.03 4.90
C ILE A 324 -6.50 -5.36 5.92
N TYR A 325 -6.11 -5.84 7.09
CA TYR A 325 -6.99 -6.09 8.23
C TYR A 325 -6.52 -5.32 9.46
N ALA A 326 -7.33 -4.36 9.91
CA ALA A 326 -7.08 -3.55 11.09
C ALA A 326 -8.16 -3.85 12.15
N ALA A 327 -7.76 -4.53 13.21
CA ALA A 327 -8.68 -5.06 14.22
C ALA A 327 -8.03 -5.13 15.60
N GLY A 328 -8.64 -5.89 16.50
CA GLY A 328 -8.14 -6.14 17.85
C GLY A 328 -8.87 -5.34 18.92
N THR A 329 -8.71 -5.78 20.16
CA THR A 329 -9.36 -5.17 21.31
C THR A 329 -8.83 -3.77 21.54
N LEU A 330 -9.71 -2.77 21.48
CA LEU A 330 -9.42 -1.36 21.78
C LEU A 330 -8.26 -0.76 20.97
N THR A 331 -7.95 -1.28 19.78
CA THR A 331 -6.83 -0.76 18.97
C THR A 331 -7.18 0.65 18.47
N THR A 332 -6.28 1.61 18.68
CA THR A 332 -6.45 3.03 18.34
C THR A 332 -5.23 3.64 17.65
N GLY A 333 -5.45 4.70 16.86
CA GLY A 333 -4.39 5.47 16.19
C GLY A 333 -3.77 4.72 15.01
N ILE A 334 -4.59 4.09 14.16
CA ILE A 334 -4.09 3.47 12.92
C ILE A 334 -4.26 4.45 11.76
N THR A 335 -3.20 4.67 10.99
CA THR A 335 -3.26 5.36 9.69
C THR A 335 -3.03 4.34 8.58
N ILE A 336 -4.00 4.21 7.67
CA ILE A 336 -3.93 3.38 6.46
C ILE A 336 -3.95 4.35 5.28
N ASN A 337 -2.78 4.71 4.75
CA ASN A 337 -2.65 5.78 3.76
C ASN A 337 -1.93 5.36 2.49
N ASN A 338 -2.46 5.70 1.32
CA ASN A 338 -1.76 5.51 0.04
C ASN A 338 -1.31 4.05 -0.20
N ASN A 339 -2.15 3.07 0.11
CA ASN A 339 -1.89 1.66 -0.24
C ASN A 339 -2.60 1.32 -1.56
N LYS A 340 -1.95 0.52 -2.40
CA LYS A 340 -2.51 -0.02 -3.64
C LYS A 340 -2.87 -1.48 -3.43
N ILE A 341 -4.17 -1.78 -3.44
CA ILE A 341 -4.71 -3.12 -3.19
C ILE A 341 -5.47 -3.57 -4.44
N ASN A 342 -5.06 -4.70 -5.03
CA ASN A 342 -5.66 -5.20 -6.26
C ASN A 342 -5.81 -6.73 -6.29
N GLY A 343 -6.98 -7.23 -6.66
CA GLY A 343 -7.11 -8.67 -6.95
C GLY A 343 -7.19 -9.52 -5.68
N ILE A 344 -8.06 -9.16 -4.74
CA ILE A 344 -8.38 -9.97 -3.56
C ILE A 344 -9.62 -10.81 -3.86
N LYS A 345 -9.46 -12.11 -4.08
CA LYS A 345 -10.54 -12.99 -4.57
C LYS A 345 -10.80 -14.22 -3.69
N ASN A 346 -12.04 -14.43 -3.29
CA ASN A 346 -12.48 -15.68 -2.68
C ASN A 346 -13.46 -16.38 -3.62
N THR A 347 -13.17 -17.65 -3.93
CA THR A 347 -13.86 -18.48 -4.92
C THR A 347 -14.69 -19.58 -4.26
N ASN A 348 -14.81 -19.58 -2.93
CA ASN A 348 -15.60 -20.57 -2.22
C ASN A 348 -17.08 -20.49 -2.61
N THR A 349 -17.64 -21.61 -3.07
CA THR A 349 -19.00 -21.70 -3.62
C THR A 349 -20.11 -21.41 -2.62
N SER A 350 -19.83 -21.48 -1.32
CA SER A 350 -20.76 -21.13 -0.24
C SER A 350 -20.81 -19.62 0.05
N GLY A 351 -20.03 -18.82 -0.66
CA GLY A 351 -20.16 -17.35 -0.65
C GLY A 351 -19.14 -16.59 0.19
N TYR A 352 -18.12 -17.20 0.80
CA TYR A 352 -17.23 -16.47 1.72
C TYR A 352 -16.55 -15.23 1.11
N GLY A 353 -16.43 -14.19 1.94
CA GLY A 353 -16.02 -12.86 1.51
C GLY A 353 -14.59 -12.69 1.03
N ALA A 354 -14.36 -11.58 0.34
CA ALA A 354 -13.04 -11.08 -0.02
C ALA A 354 -12.99 -9.57 0.11
N GLN A 355 -12.05 -9.05 0.91
CA GLN A 355 -12.08 -7.65 1.33
C GLN A 355 -10.81 -6.91 0.90
N GLY A 356 -10.93 -5.69 0.38
CA GLY A 356 -9.75 -4.85 0.15
C GLY A 356 -9.14 -4.38 1.47
N ILE A 357 -9.88 -3.56 2.20
CA ILE A 357 -9.55 -3.08 3.56
C ILE A 357 -10.67 -3.51 4.50
N TYR A 358 -10.30 -4.18 5.60
CA TYR A 358 -11.22 -4.68 6.61
C TYR A 358 -10.91 -4.05 7.98
N LEU A 359 -11.82 -3.21 8.47
CA LEU A 359 -11.80 -2.54 9.77
C LEU A 359 -12.73 -3.26 10.77
N ALA A 360 -12.17 -3.68 11.91
CA ALA A 360 -12.89 -4.44 12.93
C ALA A 360 -12.34 -4.22 14.36
N THR A 361 -11.78 -3.06 14.66
CA THR A 361 -11.42 -2.75 16.06
C THR A 361 -12.67 -2.65 16.93
N THR A 362 -12.57 -3.03 18.20
CA THR A 362 -13.68 -2.89 19.14
C THR A 362 -13.77 -1.49 19.77
N SER A 363 -12.78 -0.61 19.52
CA SER A 363 -12.82 0.78 20.02
C SER A 363 -13.86 1.62 19.29
N LEU A 364 -14.71 2.35 20.03
CA LEU A 364 -15.65 3.33 19.48
C LEU A 364 -14.99 4.67 19.14
N THR A 365 -13.76 4.90 19.62
CA THR A 365 -12.98 6.13 19.44
C THR A 365 -11.61 5.79 18.86
N SER A 366 -11.57 4.88 17.88
CA SER A 366 -10.30 4.33 17.37
C SER A 366 -9.37 5.38 16.77
N ASN A 367 -9.90 6.52 16.30
CA ASN A 367 -9.15 7.54 15.57
C ASN A 367 -8.33 6.92 14.43
N THR A 368 -8.98 6.05 13.65
CA THR A 368 -8.38 5.35 12.52
C THR A 368 -8.59 6.17 11.26
N LEU A 369 -7.51 6.61 10.61
CA LEU A 369 -7.53 7.30 9.33
C LEU A 369 -7.33 6.30 8.19
N VAL A 370 -8.25 6.26 7.24
CA VAL A 370 -8.15 5.48 5.99
C VAL A 370 -8.21 6.48 4.85
N ALA A 371 -7.06 6.77 4.23
CA ALA A 371 -6.96 7.82 3.23
C ALA A 371 -6.14 7.49 1.99
N ASN A 372 -6.48 8.10 0.85
CA ASN A 372 -5.73 7.99 -0.40
C ASN A 372 -5.49 6.55 -0.89
N ASN A 373 -6.18 5.53 -0.35
CA ASN A 373 -5.96 4.15 -0.78
C ASN A 373 -6.65 3.90 -2.12
N VAL A 374 -5.98 3.13 -2.98
CA VAL A 374 -6.53 2.67 -4.24
C VAL A 374 -6.86 1.19 -4.11
N VAL A 375 -8.15 0.85 -4.09
CA VAL A 375 -8.64 -0.53 -3.94
C VAL A 375 -9.35 -0.97 -5.22
N SER A 376 -8.96 -2.11 -5.78
CA SER A 376 -9.54 -2.63 -7.01
C SER A 376 -9.51 -4.16 -7.10
N GLY A 377 -10.20 -4.73 -8.09
CA GLY A 377 -10.11 -6.16 -8.39
C GLY A 377 -10.63 -7.11 -7.30
N VAL A 378 -11.41 -6.59 -6.34
CA VAL A 378 -11.97 -7.39 -5.24
C VAL A 378 -13.22 -8.13 -5.72
N ALA A 379 -13.30 -9.44 -5.46
CA ALA A 379 -14.47 -10.25 -5.81
C ALA A 379 -14.63 -11.48 -4.89
N GLY A 380 -15.85 -11.77 -4.47
CA GLY A 380 -16.21 -13.07 -3.89
C GLY A 380 -16.76 -14.03 -4.94
N TYR A 381 -17.19 -15.21 -4.50
CA TYR A 381 -17.97 -16.12 -5.35
C TYR A 381 -19.34 -15.51 -5.66
N GLY A 382 -19.96 -14.92 -4.64
CA GLY A 382 -21.26 -14.25 -4.69
C GLY A 382 -22.28 -14.93 -3.79
N TYR A 383 -23.00 -14.14 -3.00
CA TYR A 383 -24.03 -14.63 -2.08
C TYR A 383 -25.21 -13.66 -2.05
N ALA A 384 -26.39 -14.13 -2.48
CA ALA A 384 -27.60 -13.30 -2.69
C ALA A 384 -28.68 -13.46 -1.61
N THR A 385 -28.62 -14.49 -0.77
CA THR A 385 -29.64 -14.82 0.25
C THR A 385 -29.34 -14.18 1.60
N THR A 386 -30.38 -13.70 2.31
CA THR A 386 -30.40 -13.37 3.76
C THR A 386 -29.07 -12.90 4.37
N GLY A 387 -28.76 -11.60 4.29
CA GLY A 387 -27.88 -10.93 5.27
C GLY A 387 -26.38 -11.24 5.28
N GLY A 388 -25.85 -12.13 4.44
CA GLY A 388 -24.41 -12.41 4.33
C GLY A 388 -23.63 -11.35 3.56
N VAL A 389 -23.63 -10.09 4.00
CA VAL A 389 -22.89 -9.00 3.30
C VAL A 389 -21.38 -9.06 3.52
N ASN A 390 -20.93 -9.79 4.55
CA ASN A 390 -19.54 -10.19 4.69
C ASN A 390 -19.14 -11.23 3.63
N ASP A 391 -20.12 -11.98 3.10
CA ASP A 391 -19.97 -13.10 2.18
C ASP A 391 -20.08 -12.65 0.71
N ASN A 392 -19.47 -11.50 0.41
CA ASN A 392 -19.30 -10.99 -0.94
C ASN A 392 -17.94 -10.26 -1.04
N GLY A 393 -17.58 -9.84 -2.25
CA GLY A 393 -16.44 -8.95 -2.46
C GLY A 393 -16.77 -7.54 -1.99
N ASN A 394 -15.99 -6.98 -1.06
CA ASN A 394 -16.13 -5.58 -0.65
C ASN A 394 -14.80 -4.81 -0.72
N GLY A 395 -14.84 -3.58 -1.24
CA GLY A 395 -13.65 -2.74 -1.33
C GLY A 395 -13.13 -2.35 0.05
N ILE A 396 -13.92 -1.61 0.82
CA ILE A 396 -13.68 -1.30 2.23
C ILE A 396 -14.87 -1.83 3.05
N ILE A 397 -14.59 -2.53 4.15
CA ILE A 397 -15.62 -3.03 5.06
C ILE A 397 -15.34 -2.64 6.51
N ILE A 398 -16.39 -2.24 7.23
CA ILE A 398 -16.39 -1.91 8.65
C ILE A 398 -17.37 -2.83 9.37
N THR A 399 -16.89 -3.66 10.29
CA THR A 399 -17.74 -4.62 11.01
C THR A 399 -17.98 -4.32 12.48
N ALA A 400 -17.14 -3.47 13.09
CA ALA A 400 -17.25 -3.10 14.49
C ALA A 400 -16.52 -1.78 14.77
N GLY A 401 -16.74 -1.20 15.96
CA GLY A 401 -16.02 -0.03 16.44
C GLY A 401 -16.54 1.30 15.91
N GLY A 402 -15.71 2.34 16.04
CA GLY A 402 -15.97 3.72 15.63
C GLY A 402 -14.69 4.56 15.66
N GLY A 403 -14.81 5.86 15.49
CA GLY A 403 -13.69 6.79 15.30
C GLY A 403 -12.97 6.59 13.96
N TYR A 404 -13.70 6.14 12.92
CA TYR A 404 -13.15 5.92 11.58
C TYR A 404 -13.29 7.19 10.73
N LYS A 405 -12.22 7.55 10.03
CA LYS A 405 -12.15 8.67 9.09
C LYS A 405 -11.77 8.13 7.72
N LEU A 406 -12.70 8.09 6.79
CA LEU A 406 -12.49 7.59 5.43
C LEU A 406 -12.44 8.78 4.49
N TYR A 407 -11.25 9.17 4.02
CA TYR A 407 -11.04 10.36 3.20
C TYR A 407 -10.35 10.04 1.89
N TYR A 408 -10.84 10.57 0.77
CA TYR A 408 -10.10 10.53 -0.50
C TYR A 408 -9.67 9.14 -0.96
N ASN A 409 -10.39 8.07 -0.63
CA ASN A 409 -10.05 6.75 -1.16
C ASN A 409 -10.67 6.60 -2.55
N THR A 410 -9.93 5.97 -3.47
CA THR A 410 -10.46 5.50 -4.75
C THR A 410 -10.70 4.00 -4.67
N VAL A 411 -11.97 3.60 -4.65
CA VAL A 411 -12.38 2.20 -4.53
C VAL A 411 -13.18 1.80 -5.77
N VAL A 412 -12.64 0.88 -6.56
CA VAL A 412 -13.19 0.48 -7.85
C VAL A 412 -13.44 -1.03 -7.87
N MET A 413 -14.69 -1.43 -7.67
CA MET A 413 -15.13 -2.83 -7.84
C MET A 413 -15.32 -3.09 -9.34
N ASN A 414 -14.28 -3.58 -10.01
CA ASN A 414 -14.23 -3.76 -11.48
C ASN A 414 -14.13 -5.23 -11.95
N VAL A 415 -14.19 -6.20 -11.02
CA VAL A 415 -14.18 -7.63 -11.33
C VAL A 415 -15.47 -8.23 -10.83
N SER A 416 -16.30 -8.76 -11.73
CA SER A 416 -17.57 -9.38 -11.36
C SER A 416 -17.37 -10.61 -10.48
N GLN A 417 -18.33 -10.83 -9.58
CA GLN A 417 -18.42 -12.09 -8.84
C GLN A 417 -18.83 -13.24 -9.77
N THR A 418 -18.69 -14.47 -9.31
CA THR A 418 -18.98 -15.66 -10.14
C THR A 418 -20.49 -15.89 -10.31
N VAL A 419 -21.25 -15.74 -9.23
CA VAL A 419 -22.71 -15.89 -9.21
C VAL A 419 -23.39 -14.63 -8.67
N ALA A 420 -24.72 -14.70 -8.56
CA ALA A 420 -25.49 -13.59 -8.00
C ALA A 420 -25.05 -13.25 -6.58
N GLY A 421 -24.90 -11.96 -6.27
CA GLY A 421 -24.50 -11.53 -4.93
C GLY A 421 -24.82 -10.07 -4.64
N ARG A 422 -24.16 -9.50 -3.63
CA ARG A 422 -24.34 -8.13 -3.15
C ARG A 422 -23.01 -7.42 -2.80
N PRO A 423 -22.06 -7.33 -3.72
CA PRO A 423 -20.78 -6.67 -3.48
C PRO A 423 -20.94 -5.16 -3.36
N SER A 424 -19.99 -4.53 -2.66
CA SER A 424 -20.02 -3.09 -2.48
C SER A 424 -18.63 -2.45 -2.41
N ALA A 425 -18.53 -1.19 -2.86
CA ALA A 425 -17.26 -0.45 -2.72
C ALA A 425 -17.01 -0.08 -1.25
N LEU A 426 -18.06 0.36 -0.52
CA LEU A 426 -18.03 0.55 0.93
C LEU A 426 -19.14 -0.25 1.61
N ASN A 427 -18.80 -1.04 2.63
CA ASN A 427 -19.72 -1.84 3.42
C ASN A 427 -19.62 -1.48 4.92
N ILE A 428 -20.72 -1.07 5.52
CA ILE A 428 -20.85 -0.86 6.96
C ILE A 428 -21.88 -1.84 7.48
N THR A 429 -21.43 -2.87 8.18
CA THR A 429 -22.34 -3.94 8.63
C THR A 429 -23.17 -3.50 9.83
N SER A 430 -24.24 -4.24 10.12
CA SER A 430 -25.07 -4.01 11.31
C SER A 430 -24.36 -4.24 12.65
N GLY A 431 -23.14 -4.79 12.65
CA GLY A 431 -22.30 -4.89 13.85
C GLY A 431 -21.75 -3.54 14.34
N VAL A 432 -21.82 -2.50 13.50
CA VAL A 432 -21.46 -1.13 13.88
C VAL A 432 -22.67 -0.44 14.51
N THR A 433 -22.56 -0.09 15.80
CA THR A 433 -23.67 0.47 16.58
C THR A 433 -23.35 1.80 17.24
N GLY A 434 -22.09 2.21 17.31
CA GLY A 434 -21.67 3.46 17.93
C GLY A 434 -22.12 4.68 17.13
N ALA A 435 -22.92 5.56 17.75
CA ALA A 435 -23.40 6.77 17.12
C ALA A 435 -22.26 7.77 16.84
N GLY A 436 -22.28 8.45 15.70
CA GLY A 436 -21.28 9.45 15.32
C GLY A 436 -19.85 8.91 15.18
N GLY A 437 -19.69 7.60 15.02
CA GLY A 437 -18.38 6.93 14.98
C GLY A 437 -17.70 6.95 13.61
N ILE A 438 -18.37 7.37 12.54
CA ILE A 438 -17.82 7.28 11.18
C ILE A 438 -17.94 8.63 10.45
N ASP A 439 -16.81 9.13 9.97
CA ASP A 439 -16.71 10.26 9.04
C ASP A 439 -16.28 9.76 7.65
N VAL A 440 -17.11 10.00 6.63
CA VAL A 440 -16.87 9.56 5.24
C VAL A 440 -16.98 10.75 4.30
N ARG A 441 -15.84 11.22 3.80
CA ARG A 441 -15.78 12.40 2.91
C ARG A 441 -14.81 12.23 1.76
N ASN A 442 -15.09 12.90 0.65
CA ASN A 442 -14.21 13.01 -0.50
C ASN A 442 -13.81 11.69 -1.17
N ASN A 443 -14.55 10.61 -0.98
CA ASN A 443 -14.17 9.31 -1.57
C ASN A 443 -14.78 9.12 -2.96
N LEU A 444 -14.13 8.29 -3.76
CA LEU A 444 -14.57 7.82 -5.06
C LEU A 444 -14.95 6.34 -4.96
N PHE A 445 -16.24 6.05 -4.75
CA PHE A 445 -16.79 4.70 -4.63
C PHE A 445 -17.46 4.25 -5.92
N VAL A 446 -16.84 3.33 -6.64
CA VAL A 446 -17.27 2.90 -7.97
C VAL A 446 -17.47 1.39 -7.97
N ASN A 447 -18.66 0.95 -8.37
CA ASN A 447 -18.97 -0.45 -8.61
C ASN A 447 -19.44 -0.65 -10.05
N THR A 448 -18.56 -1.16 -10.90
CA THR A 448 -18.83 -1.41 -12.32
C THR A 448 -19.07 -2.89 -12.63
N GLN A 449 -19.14 -3.73 -11.61
CA GLN A 449 -19.35 -5.15 -11.80
C GLN A 449 -20.69 -5.45 -12.50
N THR A 450 -20.83 -6.63 -13.11
CA THR A 450 -21.96 -6.95 -14.01
C THR A 450 -22.63 -8.29 -13.71
N GLN A 451 -22.27 -8.97 -12.63
CA GLN A 451 -22.95 -10.19 -12.19
C GLN A 451 -24.44 -9.95 -11.94
N ALA A 452 -25.23 -11.02 -11.99
CA ALA A 452 -26.62 -11.01 -11.55
C ALA A 452 -26.76 -10.59 -10.07
N GLY A 453 -27.95 -10.13 -9.66
CA GLY A 453 -28.19 -9.64 -8.30
C GLY A 453 -27.80 -8.17 -8.09
N ASP A 454 -27.89 -7.72 -6.86
CA ASP A 454 -27.59 -6.33 -6.49
C ASP A 454 -26.08 -6.06 -6.47
N ARG A 455 -25.72 -4.78 -6.53
CA ARG A 455 -24.36 -4.28 -6.41
C ARG A 455 -24.43 -2.82 -6.03
N TYR A 456 -23.62 -2.41 -5.08
CA TYR A 456 -23.77 -1.11 -4.43
C TYR A 456 -22.46 -0.32 -4.48
N ALA A 457 -22.55 1.00 -4.57
CA ALA A 457 -21.43 1.86 -4.22
C ALA A 457 -21.24 1.87 -2.68
N ILE A 458 -22.35 1.95 -1.94
CA ILE A 458 -22.37 1.92 -0.49
C ILE A 458 -23.46 0.99 0.04
N TYR A 459 -23.10 0.06 0.92
CA TYR A 459 -24.02 -0.76 1.69
C TYR A 459 -23.89 -0.42 3.17
N ALA A 460 -24.98 -0.01 3.81
CA ALA A 460 -25.05 0.21 5.24
C ALA A 460 -26.15 -0.67 5.86
N GLY A 461 -25.75 -1.76 6.50
CA GLY A 461 -26.59 -2.50 7.43
C GLY A 461 -26.73 -1.81 8.79
N ALA A 462 -25.78 -0.93 9.13
CA ALA A 462 -25.86 -0.06 10.31
C ALA A 462 -26.93 1.04 10.16
N ALA A 463 -27.38 1.57 11.29
CA ALA A 463 -28.28 2.73 11.34
C ALA A 463 -27.56 4.00 10.85
N SER A 464 -28.29 4.96 10.30
CA SER A 464 -27.73 6.25 9.86
C SER A 464 -27.08 7.05 10.98
N SER A 465 -27.47 6.81 12.23
CA SER A 465 -26.89 7.48 13.42
C SER A 465 -25.41 7.15 13.65
N VAL A 466 -24.84 6.12 13.03
CA VAL A 466 -23.40 5.79 13.18
C VAL A 466 -22.49 6.79 12.47
N PHE A 467 -23.01 7.56 11.52
CA PHE A 467 -22.23 8.57 10.81
C PHE A 467 -22.21 9.88 11.61
N SER A 468 -21.02 10.40 11.88
CA SER A 468 -20.86 11.80 12.31
C SER A 468 -20.99 12.74 11.12
N THR A 469 -20.42 12.34 9.98
CA THR A 469 -20.55 13.04 8.70
C THR A 469 -20.45 12.05 7.56
N ILE A 470 -21.31 12.20 6.57
CA ILE A 470 -21.20 11.53 5.28
C ILE A 470 -21.56 12.54 4.19
N ASN A 471 -20.57 13.05 3.47
CA ASN A 471 -20.79 14.09 2.45
C ASN A 471 -19.63 14.16 1.45
N TYR A 472 -19.82 14.85 0.33
CA TYR A 472 -18.78 15.03 -0.69
C TYR A 472 -18.20 13.70 -1.18
N ASN A 473 -18.99 12.65 -1.34
CA ASN A 473 -18.52 11.38 -1.92
C ASN A 473 -19.10 11.22 -3.32
N ASN A 474 -18.37 10.62 -4.24
CA ASN A 474 -18.97 10.13 -5.46
C ASN A 474 -19.36 8.66 -5.29
N PHE A 475 -20.63 8.35 -5.52
CA PHE A 475 -21.15 7.01 -5.53
C PHE A 475 -21.50 6.64 -6.97
N TYR A 476 -20.97 5.55 -7.49
CA TYR A 476 -21.40 5.01 -8.77
C TYR A 476 -21.63 3.51 -8.66
N SER A 477 -22.76 3.05 -9.20
CA SER A 477 -23.07 1.63 -9.38
C SER A 477 -23.64 1.42 -10.78
N SER A 478 -23.19 0.36 -11.46
CA SER A 478 -23.83 -0.17 -12.67
C SER A 478 -25.12 -0.96 -12.38
N GLY A 479 -25.48 -1.10 -11.10
CA GLY A 479 -26.70 -1.73 -10.61
C GLY A 479 -27.93 -0.83 -10.73
N THR A 480 -29.10 -1.43 -10.50
CA THR A 480 -30.36 -0.67 -10.35
C THR A 480 -30.38 0.22 -9.11
N ASN A 481 -29.54 -0.11 -8.11
CA ASN A 481 -29.48 0.57 -6.83
C ASN A 481 -28.08 1.13 -6.59
N LEU A 482 -28.03 2.40 -6.18
CA LEU A 482 -26.78 3.09 -5.84
C LEU A 482 -26.23 2.65 -4.48
N GLY A 483 -27.12 2.42 -3.51
CA GLY A 483 -26.74 1.96 -2.18
C GLY A 483 -27.86 1.29 -1.41
N TYR A 484 -27.61 1.03 -0.14
CA TYR A 484 -28.55 0.36 0.77
C TYR A 484 -28.44 0.95 2.17
N ILE A 485 -29.57 1.31 2.79
CA ILE A 485 -29.65 1.73 4.20
C ILE A 485 -31.08 1.62 4.73
N GLY A 486 -31.23 1.36 6.04
CA GLY A 486 -32.53 1.34 6.71
C GLY A 486 -33.42 0.19 6.24
N GLY A 487 -32.82 -0.95 5.88
CA GLY A 487 -33.55 -2.13 5.41
C GLY A 487 -34.01 -2.07 3.95
N ALA A 488 -33.62 -1.02 3.19
CA ALA A 488 -34.08 -0.82 1.83
C ALA A 488 -32.95 -0.40 0.88
N ALA A 489 -33.03 -0.87 -0.36
CA ALA A 489 -32.18 -0.40 -1.45
C ALA A 489 -32.55 1.04 -1.83
N LYS A 490 -31.55 1.80 -2.29
CA LYS A 490 -31.65 3.21 -2.66
C LYS A 490 -31.25 3.34 -4.12
N ALA A 491 -32.20 3.68 -4.98
CA ALA A 491 -32.00 3.70 -6.42
C ALA A 491 -31.16 4.91 -6.85
N THR A 492 -31.44 6.07 -6.28
CA THR A 492 -30.90 7.37 -6.72
C THR A 492 -30.06 8.05 -5.64
N LEU A 493 -29.34 9.10 -6.03
CA LEU A 493 -28.63 9.96 -5.08
C LEU A 493 -29.60 10.65 -4.10
N THR A 494 -30.81 11.01 -4.54
CA THR A 494 -31.85 11.56 -3.65
C THR A 494 -32.27 10.56 -2.59
N ASP A 495 -32.39 9.27 -2.93
CA ASP A 495 -32.69 8.22 -1.96
C ASP A 495 -31.54 8.00 -0.96
N ILE A 496 -30.28 8.15 -1.41
CA ILE A 496 -29.10 8.13 -0.54
C ILE A 496 -29.13 9.31 0.43
N GLN A 497 -29.42 10.52 -0.05
CA GLN A 497 -29.54 11.71 0.80
C GLN A 497 -30.63 11.52 1.87
N ALA A 498 -31.82 11.10 1.46
CA ALA A 498 -32.93 10.84 2.37
C ALA A 498 -32.65 9.70 3.36
N GLY A 499 -32.04 8.61 2.91
CA GLY A 499 -31.78 7.42 3.73
C GLY A 499 -30.66 7.59 4.75
N PHE A 500 -29.59 8.31 4.39
CA PHE A 500 -28.45 8.55 5.29
C PHE A 500 -28.61 9.83 6.12
N GLY A 501 -29.45 10.79 5.70
CA GLY A 501 -29.58 12.09 6.37
C GLY A 501 -28.38 13.02 6.14
N GLY A 502 -27.60 12.79 5.07
CA GLY A 502 -26.39 13.52 4.70
C GLY A 502 -26.24 13.60 3.18
N ASN A 503 -25.00 13.57 2.66
CA ASN A 503 -24.69 13.49 1.23
C ASN A 503 -25.19 14.66 0.36
N VAL A 504 -25.38 15.83 0.95
CA VAL A 504 -25.88 17.03 0.25
C VAL A 504 -25.02 17.43 -0.95
N ASN A 505 -23.70 17.30 -0.82
CA ASN A 505 -22.72 17.63 -1.86
C ASN A 505 -22.08 16.38 -2.48
N SER A 506 -22.61 15.19 -2.20
CA SER A 506 -22.18 13.96 -2.84
C SER A 506 -22.68 13.90 -4.30
N LEU A 507 -22.05 13.06 -5.12
CA LEU A 507 -22.29 12.96 -6.55
C LEU A 507 -22.63 11.53 -6.96
N ASN A 508 -23.23 11.39 -8.15
CA ASN A 508 -23.41 10.12 -8.84
C ASN A 508 -22.94 10.23 -10.30
N VAL A 509 -21.64 10.07 -10.51
CA VAL A 509 -20.98 10.19 -11.80
C VAL A 509 -20.11 8.96 -12.03
N LEU A 510 -20.19 8.36 -13.23
CA LEU A 510 -19.23 7.35 -13.67
C LEU A 510 -17.89 8.04 -13.96
N PRO A 511 -16.81 7.76 -13.20
CA PRO A 511 -15.53 8.37 -13.47
C PRO A 511 -14.87 7.76 -14.71
N VAL A 512 -14.14 8.57 -15.46
CA VAL A 512 -13.29 8.11 -16.56
C VAL A 512 -11.85 8.01 -16.06
N PHE A 513 -11.33 6.80 -15.90
CA PHE A 513 -9.95 6.58 -15.49
C PHE A 513 -8.99 6.64 -16.68
N VAL A 514 -7.70 6.89 -16.42
CA VAL A 514 -6.64 6.86 -17.45
C VAL A 514 -6.56 5.49 -18.13
N SER A 515 -6.65 4.40 -17.37
CA SER A 515 -6.72 3.03 -17.92
C SER A 515 -7.38 2.03 -16.96
N ALA A 516 -7.43 0.75 -17.33
CA ALA A 516 -7.98 -0.31 -16.47
C ALA A 516 -7.11 -0.64 -15.23
N THR A 517 -5.85 -0.20 -15.20
CA THR A 517 -4.89 -0.44 -14.12
C THR A 517 -4.34 0.84 -13.49
N ASP A 518 -4.71 1.97 -14.06
CA ASP A 518 -4.34 3.31 -13.62
C ASP A 518 -5.61 4.10 -13.30
N PHE A 519 -5.85 4.28 -12.00
CA PHE A 519 -7.06 4.88 -11.45
C PHE A 519 -6.92 6.40 -11.19
N HIS A 520 -5.92 7.05 -11.78
CA HIS A 520 -5.98 8.50 -11.98
C HIS A 520 -7.21 8.86 -12.82
N LEU A 521 -7.84 9.98 -12.50
CA LEU A 521 -8.94 10.52 -13.30
C LEU A 521 -8.37 11.12 -14.59
N SER A 522 -8.94 10.73 -15.73
CA SER A 522 -8.62 11.33 -17.03
C SER A 522 -8.95 12.82 -17.01
N ALA A 523 -8.09 13.64 -17.63
CA ALA A 523 -8.34 15.07 -17.78
C ALA A 523 -9.61 15.34 -18.62
N THR A 524 -10.00 14.42 -19.50
CA THR A 524 -11.22 14.53 -20.30
C THR A 524 -12.32 13.62 -19.75
N GLY A 525 -13.54 14.14 -19.64
CA GLY A 525 -14.72 13.37 -19.21
C GLY A 525 -15.06 13.46 -17.71
N ASN A 526 -14.23 14.12 -16.89
CA ASN A 526 -14.41 14.22 -15.44
C ASN A 526 -14.69 15.64 -14.91
N ALA A 527 -15.13 16.58 -15.76
CA ALA A 527 -15.42 17.96 -15.33
C ALA A 527 -16.48 18.04 -14.20
N ALA A 528 -17.34 17.03 -14.07
CA ALA A 528 -18.32 16.96 -12.99
C ALA A 528 -17.73 16.54 -11.63
N LEU A 529 -16.52 15.96 -11.62
CA LEU A 529 -15.82 15.49 -10.40
C LEU A 529 -14.72 16.45 -9.96
N ASP A 530 -14.27 17.32 -10.86
CA ASP A 530 -13.18 18.28 -10.65
C ASP A 530 -13.53 19.33 -9.60
N ASN A 531 -12.65 19.51 -8.61
CA ASN A 531 -12.74 20.46 -7.51
C ASN A 531 -14.04 20.31 -6.69
N LYS A 532 -14.53 19.07 -6.50
CA LYS A 532 -15.82 18.77 -5.81
C LYS A 532 -15.71 18.26 -4.39
N GLY A 533 -14.51 18.13 -3.85
CA GLY A 533 -14.28 17.78 -2.45
C GLY A 533 -14.36 18.96 -1.50
N THR A 534 -14.13 18.68 -0.22
CA THR A 534 -13.94 19.66 0.85
C THR A 534 -12.61 19.40 1.57
N PRO A 535 -11.83 20.43 1.95
CA PRO A 535 -10.59 20.23 2.70
C PRO A 535 -10.83 19.48 4.01
N VAL A 536 -9.89 18.59 4.36
CA VAL A 536 -9.83 17.92 5.67
C VAL A 536 -8.40 18.05 6.18
N ALA A 537 -8.23 18.49 7.43
CA ALA A 537 -6.92 18.87 7.97
C ALA A 537 -5.96 17.69 8.09
N GLU A 538 -6.49 16.46 8.23
CA GLU A 538 -5.70 15.25 8.39
C GLU A 538 -5.04 14.76 7.09
N VAL A 539 -5.47 15.24 5.92
CA VAL A 539 -4.97 14.78 4.61
C VAL A 539 -4.71 15.98 3.70
N THR A 540 -3.48 16.46 3.71
CA THR A 540 -3.02 17.62 2.93
C THR A 540 -2.35 17.25 1.61
N LEU A 541 -1.94 15.99 1.45
CA LEU A 541 -1.34 15.46 0.23
C LEU A 541 -2.24 14.37 -0.37
N ASP A 542 -2.22 14.26 -1.69
CA ASP A 542 -2.83 13.14 -2.42
C ASP A 542 -1.91 11.90 -2.43
N ALA A 543 -2.30 10.85 -3.16
CA ALA A 543 -1.53 9.60 -3.27
C ALA A 543 -0.21 9.74 -4.04
N ASP A 544 -0.06 10.76 -4.88
CA ASP A 544 1.19 11.07 -5.60
C ASP A 544 2.10 12.00 -4.81
N GLY A 545 1.62 12.53 -3.69
CA GLY A 545 2.34 13.49 -2.85
C GLY A 545 2.12 14.95 -3.27
N ASN A 546 1.16 15.23 -4.16
CA ASN A 546 0.78 16.59 -4.52
C ASN A 546 -0.06 17.22 -3.41
N THR A 547 0.14 18.51 -3.17
CA THR A 547 -0.69 19.27 -2.23
C THR A 547 -2.12 19.35 -2.73
N ARG A 548 -3.08 18.96 -1.88
CA ARG A 548 -4.50 19.12 -2.17
C ARG A 548 -4.90 20.57 -2.22
N ASN A 549 -5.82 20.93 -3.12
CA ASN A 549 -6.37 22.27 -3.15
C ASN A 549 -6.96 22.65 -1.78
N ALA A 550 -6.53 23.78 -1.23
CA ALA A 550 -6.87 24.21 0.13
C ALA A 550 -8.34 24.66 0.29
N VAL A 551 -9.10 24.77 -0.79
CA VAL A 551 -10.51 25.21 -0.79
C VAL A 551 -11.41 24.18 -1.46
N THR A 552 -11.00 23.64 -2.60
CA THR A 552 -11.79 22.73 -3.44
C THR A 552 -10.98 21.53 -3.91
N PRO A 553 -10.54 20.64 -3.00
CA PRO A 553 -9.77 19.45 -3.40
C PRO A 553 -10.60 18.50 -4.26
N ASP A 554 -9.93 17.57 -4.94
CA ASP A 554 -10.62 16.56 -5.75
C ASP A 554 -11.12 15.37 -4.92
N LEU A 555 -12.12 14.69 -5.45
CA LEU A 555 -12.62 13.43 -4.91
C LEU A 555 -11.67 12.27 -5.27
N GLY A 556 -11.51 11.33 -4.34
CA GLY A 556 -10.64 10.18 -4.51
C GLY A 556 -9.16 10.48 -4.29
N SER A 557 -8.31 9.51 -4.60
CA SER A 557 -6.91 9.47 -4.16
C SER A 557 -6.00 10.52 -4.79
N PHE A 558 -6.39 11.19 -5.87
CA PHE A 558 -5.50 12.01 -6.70
C PHE A 558 -6.12 13.37 -7.00
N GLU A 559 -5.31 14.43 -6.98
CA GLU A 559 -5.69 15.72 -7.57
C GLU A 559 -5.55 15.64 -9.09
N PHE A 560 -6.46 16.30 -9.81
CA PHE A 560 -6.42 16.39 -11.26
C PHE A 560 -6.91 17.75 -11.74
N THR A 561 -6.92 17.96 -13.05
CA THR A 561 -7.49 19.16 -13.66
C THR A 561 -8.25 18.74 -14.89
N ALA A 562 -9.55 19.01 -14.93
CA ALA A 562 -10.35 18.67 -16.09
C ALA A 562 -10.09 19.66 -17.24
N THR A 563 -9.94 19.12 -18.46
CA THR A 563 -9.97 19.94 -19.67
C THR A 563 -11.41 20.35 -19.94
N VAL A 564 -11.72 21.63 -19.73
CA VAL A 564 -12.99 22.22 -20.19
C VAL A 564 -12.78 22.75 -21.60
N LEU A 565 -13.51 22.21 -22.58
CA LEU A 565 -13.57 22.79 -23.93
C LEU A 565 -14.30 24.15 -23.83
N ALA A 566 -13.55 25.25 -23.86
CA ALA A 566 -14.12 26.57 -23.71
C ALA A 566 -14.92 26.97 -24.97
N ALA A 567 -16.23 27.20 -24.82
CA ALA A 567 -17.08 27.86 -25.81
C ALA A 567 -16.87 29.40 -25.88
N ASN A 568 -15.77 29.93 -25.31
CA ASN A 568 -15.56 31.36 -25.06
C ASN A 568 -14.64 32.08 -26.06
N GLU A 569 -14.31 31.49 -27.21
CA GLU A 569 -13.67 32.25 -28.31
C GLU A 569 -14.62 33.32 -28.92
N ALA A 570 -15.92 33.27 -28.63
CA ALA A 570 -16.91 34.23 -29.13
C ALA A 570 -16.97 35.58 -28.36
N ALA A 571 -16.19 35.75 -27.27
CA ALA A 571 -16.25 36.94 -26.42
C ALA A 571 -15.09 37.95 -26.65
N LYS A 572 -14.42 37.93 -27.81
CA LYS A 572 -13.57 39.06 -28.20
C LYS A 572 -14.45 40.28 -28.50
N LYS A 573 -14.26 41.35 -27.72
CA LYS A 573 -14.86 42.67 -27.93
C LYS A 573 -14.68 43.08 -29.40
N ASN A 574 -15.78 43.27 -30.14
CA ASN A 574 -15.73 43.77 -31.53
C ASN A 574 -14.97 45.10 -31.54
N THR A 575 -13.82 45.14 -32.20
CA THR A 575 -12.95 46.32 -32.33
C THR A 575 -13.32 47.18 -33.53
N VAL A 576 -14.11 46.62 -34.45
CA VAL A 576 -14.61 47.29 -35.64
C VAL A 576 -15.99 47.88 -35.36
N SER A 577 -16.17 49.16 -35.67
CA SER A 577 -17.47 49.84 -35.69
C SER A 577 -17.77 50.39 -37.08
N ILE A 578 -19.06 50.40 -37.45
CA ILE A 578 -19.55 50.79 -38.78
C ILE A 578 -20.72 51.78 -38.67
N TYR A 579 -20.76 52.79 -39.53
CA TYR A 579 -21.85 53.78 -39.54
C TYR A 579 -21.93 54.56 -40.87
N PRO A 580 -23.10 55.12 -41.24
CA PRO A 580 -24.41 54.81 -40.67
C PRO A 580 -24.84 53.39 -41.05
N ASN A 581 -25.55 52.70 -40.15
CA ASN A 581 -26.21 51.44 -40.43
C ASN A 581 -27.65 51.55 -39.90
N PRO A 582 -28.69 51.71 -40.76
CA PRO A 582 -28.66 51.49 -42.21
C PRO A 582 -27.89 52.55 -43.03
N VAL A 583 -27.20 52.11 -44.09
CA VAL A 583 -26.41 52.95 -45.02
C VAL A 583 -27.20 53.33 -46.27
N VAL A 584 -26.94 54.51 -46.82
CA VAL A 584 -27.48 54.96 -48.13
C VAL A 584 -26.35 55.07 -49.15
N ASP A 585 -25.39 55.96 -48.95
CA ASP A 585 -24.33 56.20 -49.95
C ASP A 585 -22.98 55.61 -49.55
N TYR A 586 -22.45 55.97 -48.38
CA TYR A 586 -21.14 55.52 -47.91
C TYR A 586 -21.24 54.90 -46.52
N LEU A 587 -20.61 53.73 -46.34
CA LEU A 587 -20.45 53.08 -45.05
C LEU A 587 -19.06 53.39 -44.50
N TYR A 588 -18.97 54.12 -43.40
CA TYR A 588 -17.74 54.40 -42.69
C TYR A 588 -17.39 53.26 -41.73
N ILE A 589 -16.11 52.94 -41.65
CA ILE A 589 -15.55 51.85 -40.87
C ILE A 589 -14.44 52.42 -39.99
N ASN A 590 -14.49 52.12 -38.71
CA ASN A 590 -13.46 52.49 -37.74
C ASN A 590 -12.96 51.23 -37.04
N ASN A 591 -11.65 51.03 -37.02
CA ASN A 591 -10.99 49.91 -36.36
C ASN A 591 -9.88 50.41 -35.43
N ASP A 592 -9.54 49.63 -34.41
CA ASP A 592 -8.48 49.94 -33.43
C ASP A 592 -7.04 49.70 -33.97
N SER A 593 -6.95 49.31 -35.23
CA SER A 593 -5.73 48.92 -35.91
C SER A 593 -5.90 49.12 -37.42
N ARG A 594 -4.79 49.20 -38.16
CA ARG A 594 -4.80 49.43 -39.60
C ARG A 594 -5.65 48.37 -40.32
N ILE A 595 -6.62 48.84 -41.10
CA ILE A 595 -7.44 48.03 -42.00
C ILE A 595 -6.63 47.80 -43.28
N LYS A 596 -6.40 46.53 -43.64
CA LYS A 596 -5.75 46.16 -44.91
C LYS A 596 -6.76 46.35 -46.04
N ASP A 597 -7.85 45.62 -45.95
CA ASP A 597 -8.94 45.63 -46.93
C ASP A 597 -10.29 45.37 -46.28
N VAL A 598 -11.34 45.74 -47.01
CA VAL A 598 -12.73 45.53 -46.66
C VAL A 598 -13.41 44.80 -47.79
N GLU A 599 -14.14 43.74 -47.47
CA GLU A 599 -14.94 42.96 -48.43
C GLU A 599 -16.43 43.06 -48.09
N LEU A 600 -17.26 43.25 -49.11
CA LEU A 600 -18.72 43.27 -48.97
C LEU A 600 -19.31 42.02 -49.61
N TYR A 601 -20.18 41.32 -48.89
CA TYR A 601 -20.88 40.12 -49.34
C TYR A 601 -22.40 40.34 -49.30
N ASN A 602 -23.12 39.88 -50.33
CA ASN A 602 -24.58 39.84 -50.28
C ASN A 602 -25.09 38.67 -49.42
N ALA A 603 -26.41 38.58 -49.22
CA ALA A 603 -27.05 37.54 -48.43
C ALA A 603 -26.82 36.09 -48.94
N SER A 604 -26.45 35.93 -50.22
CA SER A 604 -26.11 34.64 -50.83
C SER A 604 -24.62 34.28 -50.69
N GLY A 605 -23.82 35.11 -50.02
CA GLY A 605 -22.38 34.89 -49.83
C GLY A 605 -21.52 35.29 -51.04
N GLN A 606 -22.10 35.92 -52.07
CA GLN A 606 -21.34 36.43 -53.21
C GLN A 606 -20.65 37.74 -52.82
N ARG A 607 -19.35 37.84 -53.10
CA ARG A 607 -18.57 39.07 -52.91
C ARG A 607 -18.97 40.12 -53.94
N ILE A 608 -19.39 41.28 -53.46
CA ILE A 608 -19.88 42.41 -54.24
C ILE A 608 -18.75 43.40 -54.55
N LEU A 609 -17.89 43.66 -53.57
CA LEU A 609 -16.70 44.50 -53.75
C LEU A 609 -15.60 44.10 -52.75
N SER A 610 -14.38 44.57 -53.04
CA SER A 610 -13.23 44.53 -52.15
C SER A 610 -12.46 45.85 -52.32
N GLU A 611 -12.14 46.52 -51.22
CA GLU A 611 -11.51 47.84 -51.21
C GLU A 611 -10.33 47.86 -50.24
N ILE A 612 -9.17 48.32 -50.69
CA ILE A 612 -7.97 48.48 -49.87
C ILE A 612 -8.04 49.84 -49.17
N ILE A 613 -7.94 49.87 -47.85
CA ILE A 613 -8.05 51.10 -47.05
C ILE A 613 -6.67 51.56 -46.55
N ASN A 614 -5.84 50.64 -46.06
CA ASN A 614 -4.51 50.92 -45.49
C ASN A 614 -4.47 52.02 -44.40
N ALA A 615 -5.55 52.18 -43.64
CA ALA A 615 -5.68 53.14 -42.54
C ALA A 615 -6.57 52.57 -41.42
N GLU A 616 -6.57 53.18 -40.24
CA GLU A 616 -7.46 52.78 -39.12
C GLU A 616 -8.93 53.11 -39.38
N LYS A 617 -9.19 54.03 -40.32
CA LYS A 617 -10.53 54.46 -40.74
C LYS A 617 -10.64 54.38 -42.25
N GLY A 618 -11.80 53.98 -42.74
CA GLY A 618 -12.09 53.89 -44.16
C GLY A 618 -13.57 54.08 -44.46
N SER A 619 -13.91 54.08 -45.73
CA SER A 619 -15.28 54.11 -46.21
C SER A 619 -15.45 53.14 -47.36
N VAL A 620 -16.65 52.58 -47.50
CA VAL A 620 -17.06 51.76 -48.65
C VAL A 620 -18.18 52.48 -49.39
N ASP A 621 -18.06 52.62 -50.71
CA ASP A 621 -19.13 53.15 -51.56
C ASP A 621 -20.23 52.10 -51.77
N MET A 622 -21.40 52.38 -51.21
CA MET A 622 -22.57 51.51 -51.23
C MET A 622 -23.61 51.95 -52.26
N ARG A 623 -23.39 53.03 -53.03
CA ARG A 623 -24.38 53.59 -53.97
C ARG A 623 -24.77 52.61 -55.09
N ARG A 624 -23.85 51.70 -55.43
CA ARG A 624 -24.05 50.68 -56.47
C ARG A 624 -24.64 49.37 -55.94
N ALA A 625 -24.78 49.24 -54.62
CA ALA A 625 -25.35 48.05 -53.98
C ALA A 625 -26.89 48.19 -53.91
N PRO A 626 -27.67 47.20 -54.38
CA PRO A 626 -29.12 47.18 -54.19
C PRO A 626 -29.53 47.22 -52.71
N ALA A 627 -30.74 47.70 -52.41
CA ALA A 627 -31.30 47.66 -51.06
C ALA A 627 -31.35 46.21 -50.53
N GLY A 628 -30.89 45.98 -49.31
CA GLY A 628 -30.77 44.63 -48.77
C GLY A 628 -29.80 44.49 -47.59
N VAL A 629 -29.65 43.25 -47.12
CA VAL A 629 -28.71 42.89 -46.05
C VAL A 629 -27.39 42.43 -46.66
N TYR A 630 -26.30 42.96 -46.11
CA TYR A 630 -24.93 42.64 -46.49
C TYR A 630 -24.11 42.25 -45.27
N ILE A 631 -23.04 41.49 -45.50
CA ILE A 631 -21.97 41.24 -44.54
C ILE A 631 -20.74 42.01 -45.00
N VAL A 632 -20.24 42.89 -44.15
CA VAL A 632 -18.96 43.58 -44.33
C VAL A 632 -17.91 42.85 -43.52
N LYS A 633 -16.91 42.29 -44.19
CA LYS A 633 -15.74 41.69 -43.57
C LYS A 633 -14.59 42.69 -43.62
N VAL A 634 -14.11 43.10 -42.45
CA VAL A 634 -13.00 44.04 -42.28
C VAL A 634 -11.76 43.23 -41.90
N ASN A 635 -10.74 43.27 -42.76
CA ASN A 635 -9.48 42.55 -42.56
C ASN A 635 -8.44 43.52 -41.98
N GLY A 636 -8.19 43.47 -40.68
CA GLY A 636 -7.20 44.29 -39.99
C GLY A 636 -5.85 43.59 -39.81
N GLU A 637 -4.88 44.30 -39.25
CA GLU A 637 -3.58 43.71 -38.86
C GLU A 637 -3.70 42.67 -37.74
N LYS A 638 -4.63 42.89 -36.81
CA LYS A 638 -4.84 42.02 -35.64
C LYS A 638 -5.83 40.88 -35.87
N GLY A 639 -6.42 40.79 -37.06
CA GLY A 639 -7.42 39.78 -37.43
C GLY A 639 -8.57 40.34 -38.26
N SER A 640 -9.52 39.49 -38.62
CA SER A 640 -10.69 39.85 -39.43
C SER A 640 -11.97 39.80 -38.61
N GLN A 641 -12.87 40.76 -38.81
CA GLN A 641 -14.21 40.78 -38.19
C GLN A 641 -15.28 40.99 -39.25
N SER A 642 -16.43 40.32 -39.09
CA SER A 642 -17.57 40.44 -40.02
C SER A 642 -18.76 41.07 -39.32
N LEU A 643 -19.36 42.10 -39.94
CA LEU A 643 -20.48 42.85 -39.39
C LEU A 643 -21.64 42.88 -40.39
N LYS A 644 -22.86 42.82 -39.85
CA LYS A 644 -24.09 42.94 -40.65
C LYS A 644 -24.39 44.41 -40.95
N VAL A 645 -24.63 44.71 -42.22
CA VAL A 645 -25.00 46.04 -42.74
C VAL A 645 -26.35 45.96 -43.45
N ILE A 646 -27.16 47.01 -43.31
CA ILE A 646 -28.44 47.16 -44.01
C ILE A 646 -28.31 48.33 -44.98
N LYS A 647 -28.47 48.09 -46.29
CA LYS A 647 -28.55 49.12 -47.32
C LYS A 647 -30.02 49.50 -47.53
N LYS A 648 -30.34 50.78 -47.44
CA LYS A 648 -31.66 51.34 -47.79
C LYS A 648 -31.78 51.59 -49.29
#